data_AF-R6SLA6-F1
#
_entry.id   AF-R6SLA6-F1
#
_cell.length_a   1.000
_cell.length_b   1.000
_cell.length_c   1.000
_cell.angle_alpha   90.00
_cell.angle_beta   90.00
_cell.angle_gamma   90.00
#
_symmetry.space_group_name_H-M   'P 1'
#
loop_
_entity.id
_entity.type
_entity.pdbx_description
1 polymer ?
#
loop_
_entity_poly.entity_id
_entity_poly.type
_entity_poly.pdbx_seq_one_letter_code
_entity_poly.pdbx_strand_id
1 'polypeptide(L)'
;MENDNKNNNNYKSNKPSKDNRPSFPKRAVITGGMPYGNKQLHFGHVGGVFVFADTYARFLRDRIGKDNVIFVSGTDCYGSPIAESYRKLKESGEFDGTIEDFVRKNHESQEKTLRDYDISLDLFGASALDEPAKIHNVVSDKFIRRLYENGQLEKITTSQFYDEKAGVFLNGRQVIGKCPVLGCQSEKGYADECDLGHQYMPSSLIDPKSTLTGETPVMRDVVNWYFRLTEYTKLLGEYVDRIKKMPNVRSLVSKTIGEFLEPPVVHIKKELREDYEKIKDLLAHHTLTDDPKKPSFTICFDTLDERDAATEIMAHHGLRFRTGKTLVPFRLTGNIEWGVKAPDLEDEKGLTVWVWPESLWAPISFTCAYLKSKGIDMEHYKDYWCSKDSQVYQFIGSDNIYFYGVAEMAMFMALKKGEITSDPEDGEMQLPILVANNHILFLDKKASSSGSIKPPMAADLLNYYTAEQLRMHWLGLGLGTRSVSFQPKPYNPDAKPEDNDPVVKEGFLLSNVFNRAIRSCFYYAQKYFDGKMPVGTPDADVIAECEKAILEYERYMYKFEFHQVTYVLDSLVRKSSKVWSKLSREADAADDNELRKKTLINVFHYIRTAALLLHPLAPEGTEMLREYLGFGEDFWSWDHVFEGMDYFCKGESEHQLKFLEPRVDFFKKHPSQLAGSEEN
;
A
#
# COMPACT_ATOMS: atom_id res chain seq x y z
N MET A 1 15.11 -38.29 -5.07
CA MET A 1 15.52 -37.52 -3.88
C MET A 1 14.53 -36.38 -3.76
N GLU A 2 13.45 -36.63 -3.04
CA GLU A 2 12.48 -35.63 -2.59
C GLU A 2 13.14 -34.82 -1.48
N ASN A 3 13.14 -33.48 -1.53
CA ASN A 3 13.44 -32.66 -0.36
C ASN A 3 12.77 -31.27 -0.46
N ASP A 4 12.03 -30.97 0.62
CA ASP A 4 11.85 -29.65 1.26
C ASP A 4 11.07 -28.53 0.56
N ASN A 5 9.83 -28.81 0.16
CA ASN A 5 8.79 -27.78 0.00
C ASN A 5 7.60 -27.95 0.97
N LYS A 6 7.89 -28.36 2.20
CA LYS A 6 6.91 -28.42 3.32
C LYS A 6 7.20 -27.33 4.36
N ASN A 7 6.99 -26.06 4.02
CA ASN A 7 7.02 -24.99 5.03
C ASN A 7 5.72 -24.20 5.19
N ASN A 8 4.58 -24.77 4.78
CA ASN A 8 3.25 -24.20 5.10
C ASN A 8 2.26 -25.19 5.72
N ASN A 9 2.72 -26.39 6.12
CA ASN A 9 1.82 -27.46 6.58
C ASN A 9 1.57 -27.52 8.10
N ASN A 10 2.26 -26.70 8.91
CA ASN A 10 2.07 -26.65 10.36
C ASN A 10 1.05 -25.59 10.83
N TYR A 11 0.72 -24.58 10.02
CA TYR A 11 -0.27 -23.55 10.37
C TYR A 11 -1.71 -24.10 10.34
N LYS A 12 -2.11 -24.87 11.37
CA LYS A 12 -3.41 -25.59 11.39
C LYS A 12 -4.28 -25.39 12.63
N SER A 13 -3.85 -24.65 13.66
CA SER A 13 -4.65 -24.43 14.88
C SER A 13 -5.23 -23.03 15.02
N ASN A 14 -6.52 -22.94 15.38
CA ASN A 14 -7.17 -21.68 15.80
C ASN A 14 -6.60 -21.10 17.12
N LYS A 15 -5.75 -21.85 17.84
CA LYS A 15 -5.12 -21.41 19.11
C LYS A 15 -3.62 -21.12 18.95
N PRO A 16 -3.11 -19.96 19.41
CA PRO A 16 -1.68 -19.65 19.41
C PRO A 16 -0.88 -20.65 20.27
N SER A 17 0.25 -21.14 19.77
CA SER A 17 1.20 -22.00 20.49
C SER A 17 2.62 -21.80 19.92
N LYS A 18 3.65 -21.99 20.76
CA LYS A 18 5.06 -21.97 20.34
C LYS A 18 5.37 -23.03 19.28
N ASP A 19 4.68 -24.17 19.31
CA ASP A 19 4.86 -25.27 18.34
C ASP A 19 4.19 -24.99 16.98
N ASN A 20 3.36 -23.94 16.90
CA ASN A 20 2.62 -23.59 15.68
C ASN A 20 2.64 -22.07 15.42
N ARG A 21 3.86 -21.56 15.22
CA ARG A 21 4.14 -20.20 14.79
C ARG A 21 4.13 -20.10 13.25
N PRO A 22 3.71 -18.96 12.67
CA PRO A 22 3.87 -18.72 11.24
C PRO A 22 5.34 -18.73 10.80
N SER A 23 5.58 -19.17 9.57
CA SER A 23 6.90 -19.07 8.93
C SER A 23 7.01 -17.77 8.13
N PHE A 24 8.21 -17.21 8.10
CA PHE A 24 8.55 -15.96 7.42
C PHE A 24 9.76 -16.21 6.51
N PRO A 25 9.92 -15.44 5.42
CA PRO A 25 11.02 -15.63 4.48
C PRO A 25 12.37 -15.29 5.12
N LYS A 26 13.48 -15.72 4.50
CA LYS A 26 14.83 -15.33 4.94
C LYS A 26 15.20 -13.92 4.47
N ARG A 27 14.59 -13.45 3.39
CA ARG A 27 14.72 -12.08 2.86
C ARG A 27 13.36 -11.53 2.46
N ALA A 28 13.18 -10.22 2.52
CA ALA A 28 11.94 -9.61 2.06
C ALA A 28 12.16 -8.33 1.29
N VAL A 29 11.28 -8.09 0.31
CA VAL A 29 11.07 -6.75 -0.27
C VAL A 29 9.71 -6.27 0.16
N ILE A 30 9.64 -5.08 0.72
CA ILE A 30 8.38 -4.38 0.97
C ILE A 30 8.28 -3.28 -0.07
N THR A 31 7.11 -3.10 -0.66
CA THR A 31 6.82 -1.96 -1.51
C THR A 31 5.62 -1.17 -0.98
N GLY A 32 5.67 0.14 -1.14
CA GLY A 32 4.51 1.02 -0.98
C GLY A 32 4.07 1.54 -2.36
N GLY A 33 2.76 1.53 -2.64
CA GLY A 33 2.21 2.07 -3.88
C GLY A 33 2.70 3.50 -4.17
N MET A 34 3.14 3.71 -5.42
CA MET A 34 3.79 4.94 -5.84
C MET A 34 2.79 6.11 -5.98
N PRO A 35 2.95 7.22 -5.24
CA PRO A 35 2.15 8.42 -5.45
C PRO A 35 2.53 9.13 -6.76
N TYR A 36 1.54 9.68 -7.47
CA TYR A 36 1.74 10.49 -8.67
C TYR A 36 2.55 11.78 -8.37
N GLY A 37 3.47 12.11 -9.26
CA GLY A 37 4.41 13.24 -9.15
C GLY A 37 3.82 14.63 -9.43
N ASN A 38 2.49 14.78 -9.47
CA ASN A 38 1.82 16.08 -9.60
C ASN A 38 1.18 16.60 -8.32
N LYS A 39 1.23 15.85 -7.22
CA LYS A 39 0.53 16.19 -5.97
C LYS A 39 1.38 15.85 -4.76
N GLN A 40 1.15 16.62 -3.70
CA GLN A 40 1.62 16.30 -2.36
C GLN A 40 0.83 15.13 -1.72
N LEU A 41 1.34 14.56 -0.64
CA LEU A 41 0.69 13.43 0.04
C LEU A 41 -0.40 13.89 1.00
N HIS A 42 -1.64 13.43 0.80
CA HIS A 42 -2.70 13.55 1.79
C HIS A 42 -2.72 12.37 2.78
N PHE A 43 -3.53 12.48 3.83
CA PHE A 43 -3.66 11.48 4.89
C PHE A 43 -3.86 10.04 4.38
N GLY A 44 -4.66 9.85 3.33
CA GLY A 44 -4.90 8.53 2.72
C GLY A 44 -3.67 7.86 2.11
N HIS A 45 -2.69 8.60 1.57
CA HIS A 45 -1.47 7.99 1.04
C HIS A 45 -0.60 7.46 2.19
N VAL A 46 -0.40 8.28 3.22
CA VAL A 46 0.45 7.93 4.36
C VAL A 46 -0.24 6.87 5.23
N GLY A 47 -1.46 7.15 5.69
CA GLY A 47 -2.22 6.28 6.56
C GLY A 47 -2.81 5.05 5.87
N GLY A 48 -3.08 5.09 4.56
CA GLY A 48 -3.66 3.95 3.83
C GLY A 48 -2.63 2.99 3.24
N VAL A 49 -1.36 3.40 3.12
CA VAL A 49 -0.31 2.62 2.46
C VAL A 49 0.98 2.63 3.27
N PHE A 50 1.64 3.79 3.38
CA PHE A 50 3.03 3.85 3.88
C PHE A 50 3.19 3.44 5.35
N VAL A 51 2.29 3.84 6.25
CA VAL A 51 2.36 3.43 7.67
C VAL A 51 2.25 1.92 7.82
N PHE A 52 1.36 1.28 7.03
CA PHE A 52 1.18 -0.16 7.04
C PHE A 52 2.41 -0.89 6.49
N ALA A 53 2.96 -0.41 5.36
CA ALA A 53 4.16 -0.95 4.75
C ALA A 53 5.37 -0.82 5.69
N ASP A 54 5.59 0.36 6.27
CA ASP A 54 6.68 0.64 7.19
C ASP A 54 6.61 -0.20 8.47
N THR A 55 5.42 -0.32 9.05
CA THR A 55 5.20 -1.17 10.24
C THR A 55 5.58 -2.62 9.94
N TYR A 56 5.21 -3.13 8.77
CA TYR A 56 5.58 -4.50 8.39
C TYR A 56 7.07 -4.64 8.06
N ALA A 57 7.67 -3.64 7.42
CA ALA A 57 9.11 -3.61 7.14
C ALA A 57 9.93 -3.63 8.43
N ARG A 58 9.61 -2.77 9.41
CA ARG A 58 10.25 -2.74 10.74
C ARG A 58 10.09 -4.07 11.48
N PHE A 59 8.88 -4.64 11.48
CA PHE A 59 8.63 -5.97 12.06
C PHE A 59 9.50 -7.06 11.42
N LEU A 60 9.65 -7.06 10.10
CA LEU A 60 10.54 -8.02 9.44
C LEU A 60 12.01 -7.72 9.74
N ARG A 61 12.44 -6.46 9.85
CA ARG A 61 13.83 -6.11 10.22
C ARG A 61 14.19 -6.62 11.62
N ASP A 62 13.28 -6.45 12.58
CA ASP A 62 13.44 -6.99 13.93
C ASP A 62 13.50 -8.51 13.94
N ARG A 63 12.80 -9.14 12.97
CA ARG A 63 12.61 -10.59 12.94
C ARG A 63 13.71 -11.34 12.20
N ILE A 64 14.07 -10.88 11.02
CA ILE A 64 14.98 -11.57 10.10
C ILE A 64 16.26 -10.78 9.87
N GLY A 65 16.46 -9.66 10.58
CA GLY A 65 17.63 -8.80 10.47
C GLY A 65 17.45 -7.68 9.44
N LYS A 66 17.97 -6.50 9.77
CA LYS A 66 17.81 -5.28 8.95
C LYS A 66 18.34 -5.41 7.52
N ASP A 67 19.46 -6.09 7.34
CA ASP A 67 20.10 -6.26 6.03
C ASP A 67 19.37 -7.25 5.10
N ASN A 68 18.43 -8.02 5.65
CA ASN A 68 17.62 -8.97 4.89
C ASN A 68 16.29 -8.38 4.39
N VAL A 69 16.01 -7.11 4.69
CA VAL A 69 14.76 -6.45 4.34
C VAL A 69 15.05 -5.19 3.54
N ILE A 70 14.48 -5.11 2.33
CA ILE A 70 14.54 -3.91 1.48
C ILE A 70 13.13 -3.31 1.43
N PHE A 71 12.95 -2.08 1.91
CA PHE A 71 11.70 -1.33 1.75
C PHE A 71 11.87 -0.21 0.74
N VAL A 72 11.25 -0.34 -0.43
CA VAL A 72 11.33 0.65 -1.53
C VAL A 72 9.97 1.17 -1.95
N SER A 73 9.95 2.42 -2.38
CA SER A 73 8.83 3.04 -3.07
C SER A 73 9.38 4.21 -3.89
N GLY A 74 8.51 5.02 -4.47
CA GLY A 74 8.95 6.21 -5.17
C GLY A 74 7.81 7.02 -5.74
N THR A 75 8.16 8.13 -6.35
CA THR A 75 7.23 8.98 -7.10
C THR A 75 7.02 8.38 -8.50
N ASP A 76 5.76 8.19 -8.88
CA ASP A 76 5.37 7.93 -10.27
C ASP A 76 5.45 9.25 -11.04
N CYS A 77 6.45 9.37 -11.90
CA CYS A 77 6.83 10.63 -12.54
C CYS A 77 6.16 10.87 -13.90
N TYR A 78 5.37 9.92 -14.42
CA TYR A 78 4.84 9.99 -15.79
C TYR A 78 3.30 10.09 -15.83
N GLY A 79 2.77 10.29 -17.04
CA GLY A 79 1.33 10.31 -17.31
C GLY A 79 0.72 11.70 -17.53
N SER A 80 -0.43 11.71 -18.22
CA SER A 80 -1.12 12.94 -18.63
C SER A 80 -1.57 13.85 -17.49
N PRO A 81 -1.92 13.38 -16.27
CA PRO A 81 -2.24 14.28 -15.16
C PRO A 81 -1.05 15.17 -14.74
N ILE A 82 0.19 14.68 -14.88
CA ILE A 82 1.39 15.45 -14.54
C ILE A 82 1.65 16.51 -15.59
N ALA A 83 1.62 16.13 -16.87
CA ALA A 83 1.78 17.07 -17.98
C ALA A 83 0.74 18.19 -17.93
N GLU A 84 -0.54 17.87 -17.67
CA GLU A 84 -1.61 18.86 -17.61
C GLU A 84 -1.52 19.76 -16.36
N SER A 85 -1.15 19.22 -15.19
CA SER A 85 -0.92 20.01 -13.99
C SER A 85 0.26 20.99 -14.18
N TYR A 86 1.36 20.50 -14.74
CA TYR A 86 2.53 21.32 -15.08
C TYR A 86 2.18 22.45 -16.05
N ARG A 87 1.50 22.11 -17.16
CA ARG A 87 1.10 23.07 -18.20
C ARG A 87 0.28 24.22 -17.62
N LYS A 88 -0.74 23.91 -16.82
CA LYS A 88 -1.61 24.94 -16.21
C LYS A 88 -0.84 25.91 -15.32
N LEU A 89 0.07 25.40 -14.49
CA LEU A 89 0.87 26.25 -13.60
C LEU A 89 1.90 27.09 -14.36
N LYS A 90 2.43 26.55 -15.46
CA LYS A 90 3.34 27.29 -16.35
C LYS A 90 2.60 28.41 -17.10
N GLU A 91 1.41 28.13 -17.61
CA GLU A 91 0.56 29.11 -18.29
C GLU A 91 0.04 30.22 -17.36
N SER A 92 -0.26 29.89 -16.09
CA SER A 92 -0.67 30.90 -15.10
C SER A 92 0.50 31.72 -14.55
N GLY A 93 1.75 31.35 -14.84
CA GLY A 93 2.94 31.96 -14.29
C GLY A 93 3.24 31.61 -12.82
N GLU A 94 2.51 30.63 -12.26
CA GLU A 94 2.72 30.15 -10.88
C GLU A 94 3.92 29.20 -10.74
N PHE A 95 4.43 28.68 -11.86
CA PHE A 95 5.62 27.85 -11.89
C PHE A 95 6.52 28.20 -13.08
N ASP A 96 7.76 28.56 -12.78
CA ASP A 96 8.82 28.79 -13.77
C ASP A 96 9.85 27.66 -13.64
N GLY A 97 9.94 26.81 -14.67
CA GLY A 97 10.77 25.59 -14.66
C GLY A 97 10.38 24.55 -15.71
N THR A 98 11.15 23.47 -15.79
CA THR A 98 10.87 22.30 -16.64
C THR A 98 9.86 21.35 -15.98
N ILE A 99 9.33 20.38 -16.74
CA ILE A 99 8.50 19.31 -16.15
C ILE A 99 9.29 18.46 -15.15
N GLU A 100 10.60 18.29 -15.39
CA GLU A 100 11.50 17.62 -14.45
C GLU A 100 11.58 18.39 -13.12
N ASP A 101 11.73 19.71 -13.16
CA ASP A 101 11.75 20.55 -11.95
C ASP A 101 10.42 20.47 -11.18
N PHE A 102 9.29 20.42 -11.91
CA PHE A 102 7.97 20.28 -11.31
C PHE A 102 7.82 18.93 -10.59
N VAL A 103 8.24 17.85 -11.23
CA VAL A 103 8.21 16.50 -10.63
C VAL A 103 9.19 16.41 -9.47
N ARG A 104 10.40 16.99 -9.59
CA ARG A 104 11.42 17.04 -8.53
C ARG A 104 10.91 17.75 -7.28
N LYS A 105 10.29 18.93 -7.43
CA LYS A 105 9.65 19.64 -6.31
C LYS A 105 8.60 18.78 -5.58
N ASN A 106 7.78 18.04 -6.33
CA ASN A 106 6.79 17.16 -5.74
C ASN A 106 7.44 15.93 -5.07
N HIS A 107 8.44 15.32 -5.71
CA HIS A 107 9.19 14.19 -5.17
C HIS A 107 9.84 14.54 -3.83
N GLU A 108 10.56 15.66 -3.74
CA GLU A 108 11.19 16.15 -2.50
C GLU A 108 10.14 16.44 -1.41
N SER A 109 8.98 17.00 -1.79
CA SER A 109 7.89 17.24 -0.85
C SER A 109 7.26 15.94 -0.33
N GLN A 110 7.13 14.92 -1.18
CA GLN A 110 6.62 13.61 -0.81
C GLN A 110 7.62 12.89 0.12
N GLU A 111 8.90 12.86 -0.25
CA GLU A 111 9.97 12.27 0.55
C GLU A 111 10.07 12.91 1.93
N LYS A 112 10.08 14.26 1.99
CA LYS A 112 10.08 14.99 3.25
C LYS A 112 8.88 14.61 4.12
N THR A 113 7.69 14.53 3.53
CA THR A 113 6.48 14.15 4.28
C THR A 113 6.62 12.75 4.86
N LEU A 114 7.08 11.77 4.07
CA LEU A 114 7.29 10.40 4.56
C LEU A 114 8.33 10.36 5.69
N ARG A 115 9.42 11.12 5.57
CA ARG A 115 10.43 11.26 6.63
C ARG A 115 9.87 11.88 7.91
N ASP A 116 9.04 12.92 7.80
CA ASP A 116 8.41 13.57 8.96
C ASP A 116 7.40 12.65 9.69
N TYR A 117 6.95 11.57 9.03
CA TYR A 117 6.14 10.48 9.60
C TYR A 117 6.96 9.27 10.09
N ASP A 118 8.28 9.38 10.08
CA ASP A 118 9.23 8.33 10.41
C ASP A 118 9.03 7.04 9.58
N ILE A 119 8.78 7.21 8.28
CA ILE A 119 8.75 6.10 7.32
C ILE A 119 10.20 5.74 6.94
N SER A 120 10.59 4.50 7.26
CA SER A 120 11.96 3.99 7.14
C SER A 120 12.22 3.29 5.81
N LEU A 121 12.01 4.00 4.71
CA LEU A 121 12.34 3.51 3.36
C LEU A 121 13.87 3.37 3.20
N ASP A 122 14.30 2.26 2.60
CA ASP A 122 15.66 2.04 2.13
C ASP A 122 15.99 2.91 0.91
N LEU A 123 14.99 3.12 0.05
CA LEU A 123 15.01 4.08 -1.05
C LEU A 123 13.61 4.59 -1.37
N PHE A 124 13.46 5.91 -1.45
CA PHE A 124 12.33 6.57 -2.10
C PHE A 124 12.80 7.11 -3.46
N GLY A 125 12.56 6.36 -4.53
CA GLY A 125 13.02 6.70 -5.88
C GLY A 125 12.06 7.61 -6.64
N ALA A 126 12.40 7.92 -7.88
CA ALA A 126 11.53 8.61 -8.82
C ALA A 126 11.76 8.01 -10.22
N SER A 127 10.68 7.62 -10.92
CA SER A 127 10.82 6.91 -12.19
C SER A 127 11.45 7.75 -13.31
N ALA A 128 11.46 9.08 -13.17
CA ALA A 128 12.06 10.02 -14.14
C ALA A 128 13.24 10.86 -13.61
N LEU A 129 13.66 10.71 -12.36
CA LEU A 129 14.75 11.51 -11.78
C LEU A 129 15.99 10.68 -11.44
N ASP A 130 17.14 11.31 -11.67
CA ASP A 130 18.46 10.92 -11.18
C ASP A 130 18.86 9.46 -11.51
N GLU A 131 19.54 8.78 -10.58
CA GLU A 131 20.03 7.42 -10.79
C GLU A 131 18.91 6.36 -10.90
N PRO A 132 17.83 6.41 -10.09
CA PRO A 132 16.69 5.50 -10.24
C PRO A 132 16.09 5.51 -11.66
N ALA A 133 15.98 6.67 -12.30
CA ALA A 133 15.47 6.77 -13.66
C ALA A 133 16.36 6.09 -14.71
N LYS A 134 17.69 6.24 -14.61
CA LYS A 134 18.61 5.57 -15.53
C LYS A 134 18.48 4.05 -15.45
N ILE A 135 18.40 3.52 -14.23
CA ILE A 135 18.22 2.09 -13.97
C ILE A 135 16.85 1.64 -14.46
N HIS A 136 15.81 2.43 -14.19
CA HIS A 136 14.46 2.14 -14.62
C HIS A 136 14.34 2.05 -16.15
N ASN A 137 14.99 2.95 -16.91
CA ASN A 137 15.04 2.86 -18.38
C ASN A 137 15.69 1.53 -18.85
N VAL A 138 16.78 1.08 -18.20
CA VAL A 138 17.44 -0.19 -18.53
C VAL A 138 16.56 -1.39 -18.18
N VAL A 139 15.91 -1.38 -17.01
CA VAL A 139 15.01 -2.46 -16.57
C VAL A 139 13.79 -2.54 -17.49
N SER A 140 13.17 -1.40 -17.82
CA SER A 140 12.02 -1.33 -18.73
C SER A 140 12.34 -1.85 -20.14
N ASP A 141 13.50 -1.48 -20.71
CA ASP A 141 13.95 -2.04 -22.01
C ASP A 141 14.10 -3.55 -21.93
N LYS A 142 14.81 -4.07 -20.92
CA LYS A 142 15.00 -5.52 -20.71
C LYS A 142 13.67 -6.26 -20.50
N PHE A 143 12.75 -5.68 -19.73
CA PHE A 143 11.46 -6.28 -19.41
C PHE A 143 10.60 -6.44 -20.66
N ILE A 144 10.44 -5.38 -21.46
CA ILE A 144 9.63 -5.41 -22.67
C ILE A 144 10.27 -6.31 -23.74
N ARG A 145 11.60 -6.26 -23.91
CA ARG A 145 12.30 -7.18 -24.82
C ARG A 145 12.10 -8.63 -24.43
N ARG A 146 12.11 -8.96 -23.13
CA ARG A 146 11.84 -10.32 -22.66
C ARG A 146 10.42 -10.77 -23.02
N LEU A 147 9.41 -9.94 -22.80
CA LEU A 147 8.04 -10.26 -23.20
C LEU A 147 7.94 -10.48 -24.71
N TYR A 148 8.60 -9.64 -25.51
CA TYR A 148 8.64 -9.77 -26.96
C TYR A 148 9.32 -11.08 -27.41
N GLU A 149 10.52 -11.38 -26.89
CA GLU A 149 11.26 -12.61 -27.16
C GLU A 149 10.44 -13.87 -26.81
N ASN A 150 9.60 -13.79 -25.79
CA ASN A 150 8.72 -14.87 -25.35
C ASN A 150 7.40 -14.94 -26.15
N GLY A 151 7.20 -14.09 -27.17
CA GLY A 151 5.99 -14.06 -28.00
C GLY A 151 4.75 -13.53 -27.28
N GLN A 152 4.93 -12.76 -26.20
CA GLN A 152 3.85 -12.34 -25.29
C GLN A 152 3.21 -11.00 -25.67
N LEU A 153 3.70 -10.39 -26.75
CA LEU A 153 3.22 -9.10 -27.23
C LEU A 153 2.44 -9.25 -28.55
N GLU A 154 1.55 -8.31 -28.79
CA GLU A 154 0.85 -8.14 -30.06
C GLU A 154 0.74 -6.65 -30.44
N LYS A 155 0.68 -6.38 -31.75
CA LYS A 155 0.46 -5.04 -32.28
C LYS A 155 -1.03 -4.79 -32.43
N ILE A 156 -1.53 -3.72 -31.83
CA ILE A 156 -2.90 -3.26 -32.01
C ILE A 156 -2.87 -1.82 -32.53
N THR A 157 -3.61 -1.59 -33.61
CA THR A 157 -3.82 -0.27 -34.19
C THR A 157 -5.01 0.39 -33.52
N THR A 158 -4.81 1.56 -32.94
CA THR A 158 -5.88 2.38 -32.36
C THR A 158 -5.88 3.75 -33.02
N SER A 159 -7.08 4.30 -33.26
CA SER A 159 -7.19 5.67 -33.76
C SER A 159 -7.18 6.65 -32.58
N GLN A 160 -6.29 7.64 -32.62
CA GLN A 160 -6.09 8.62 -31.54
C GLN A 160 -6.14 10.05 -32.09
N PHE A 161 -6.58 10.99 -31.25
CA PHE A 161 -6.55 12.41 -31.59
C PHE A 161 -5.10 12.91 -31.71
N TYR A 162 -4.83 13.71 -32.73
CA TYR A 162 -3.53 14.29 -33.03
C TYR A 162 -3.67 15.80 -33.30
N ASP A 163 -2.84 16.59 -32.65
CA ASP A 163 -2.74 18.02 -32.87
C ASP A 163 -1.65 18.31 -33.91
N GLU A 164 -2.06 18.74 -35.10
CA GLU A 164 -1.11 18.98 -36.20
C GLU A 164 -0.20 20.18 -35.97
N LYS A 165 -0.65 21.16 -35.18
CA LYS A 165 0.09 22.38 -34.90
C LYS A 165 1.11 22.17 -33.78
N ALA A 166 0.74 21.41 -32.76
CA ALA A 166 1.69 21.00 -31.72
C ALA A 166 2.57 19.81 -32.14
N GLY A 167 2.16 19.04 -33.16
CA GLY A 167 2.90 17.89 -33.65
C GLY A 167 2.87 16.69 -32.68
N VAL A 168 1.80 16.54 -31.89
CA VAL A 168 1.71 15.53 -30.82
C VAL A 168 0.34 14.85 -30.78
N PHE A 169 0.32 13.61 -30.27
CA PHE A 169 -0.92 12.90 -29.94
C PHE A 169 -1.52 13.42 -28.63
N LEU A 170 -2.86 13.46 -28.58
CA LEU A 170 -3.62 13.98 -27.45
C LEU A 170 -4.28 12.83 -26.68
N ASN A 171 -4.12 12.81 -25.37
CA ASN A 171 -4.67 11.76 -24.50
C ASN A 171 -5.61 12.33 -23.44
N GLY A 172 -6.73 11.61 -23.20
CA GLY A 172 -7.68 11.87 -22.12
C GLY A 172 -8.13 13.34 -22.05
N ARG A 173 -7.64 14.07 -21.05
CA ARG A 173 -8.01 15.47 -20.77
C ARG A 173 -7.38 16.51 -21.71
N GLN A 174 -6.49 16.09 -22.61
CA GLN A 174 -5.89 16.97 -23.62
C GLN A 174 -6.83 17.26 -24.81
N VAL A 175 -7.96 16.56 -24.87
CA VAL A 175 -9.04 16.83 -25.82
C VAL A 175 -10.26 17.27 -25.03
N ILE A 176 -10.88 18.36 -25.45
CA ILE A 176 -12.17 18.81 -24.93
C ILE A 176 -13.17 18.95 -26.07
N GLY A 177 -14.44 18.69 -25.80
CA GLY A 177 -15.53 18.82 -26.76
C GLY A 177 -16.87 18.77 -26.06
N LYS A 178 -17.93 18.46 -26.80
CA LYS A 178 -19.28 18.23 -26.26
C LYS A 178 -19.59 16.74 -26.26
N CYS A 179 -20.23 16.29 -25.18
CA CYS A 179 -20.68 14.92 -25.06
C CYS A 179 -21.64 14.54 -26.22
N PRO A 180 -21.39 13.45 -26.96
CA PRO A 180 -22.29 13.00 -28.02
C PRO A 180 -23.60 12.37 -27.52
N VAL A 181 -23.72 12.13 -26.21
CA VAL A 181 -24.93 11.52 -25.64
C VAL A 181 -26.08 12.53 -25.66
N LEU A 182 -27.13 12.22 -26.42
CA LEU A 182 -28.33 13.06 -26.54
C LEU A 182 -28.96 13.36 -25.17
N GLY A 183 -29.21 14.64 -24.90
CA GLY A 183 -29.79 15.13 -23.64
C GLY A 183 -28.78 15.28 -22.49
N CYS A 184 -27.51 14.95 -22.73
CA CYS A 184 -26.45 15.15 -21.74
C CYS A 184 -26.22 16.65 -21.48
N GLN A 185 -26.30 17.05 -20.21
CA GLN A 185 -26.03 18.42 -19.74
C GLN A 185 -24.58 18.59 -19.27
N SER A 186 -23.68 17.73 -19.78
CA SER A 186 -22.25 17.81 -19.49
C SER A 186 -21.69 19.13 -20.00
N GLU A 187 -20.89 19.81 -19.18
CA GLU A 187 -20.21 21.02 -19.60
C GLU A 187 -19.02 20.70 -20.50
N LYS A 188 -18.40 19.52 -20.30
CA LYS A 188 -17.21 19.06 -21.06
C LYS A 188 -17.24 17.56 -21.36
N GLY A 189 -17.11 17.23 -22.64
CA GLY A 189 -16.63 15.93 -23.11
C GLY A 189 -15.09 15.91 -23.20
N TYR A 190 -14.46 14.81 -22.79
CA TYR A 190 -13.05 14.48 -23.02
C TYR A 190 -12.92 13.44 -24.13
N ALA A 191 -11.69 12.99 -24.41
CA ALA A 191 -11.38 12.08 -25.51
C ALA A 191 -12.32 10.86 -25.58
N ASP A 192 -12.66 10.25 -24.45
CA ASP A 192 -13.40 8.98 -24.38
C ASP A 192 -14.50 8.96 -23.29
N GLU A 193 -14.63 10.05 -22.52
CA GLU A 193 -15.64 10.21 -21.46
C GLU A 193 -16.06 11.68 -21.27
N CYS A 194 -17.27 11.96 -20.80
CA CYS A 194 -17.64 13.31 -20.35
C CYS A 194 -17.51 13.51 -18.84
N ASP A 195 -17.59 14.75 -18.38
CA ASP A 195 -17.52 15.12 -16.95
C ASP A 195 -18.64 14.51 -16.07
N LEU A 196 -19.78 14.13 -16.66
CA LEU A 196 -20.86 13.39 -16.02
C LEU A 196 -20.67 11.86 -16.12
N GLY A 197 -19.58 11.40 -16.72
CA GLY A 197 -19.19 9.98 -16.81
C GLY A 197 -19.86 9.19 -17.93
N HIS A 198 -20.44 9.84 -18.95
CA HIS A 198 -20.84 9.12 -20.16
C HIS A 198 -19.61 8.75 -20.96
N GLN A 199 -19.43 7.47 -21.27
CA GLN A 199 -18.36 6.96 -22.11
C GLN A 199 -18.81 6.88 -23.57
N TYR A 200 -17.89 7.13 -24.50
CA TYR A 200 -18.15 7.09 -25.94
C TYR A 200 -16.86 6.88 -26.72
N MET A 201 -16.98 6.49 -27.99
CA MET A 201 -15.83 6.41 -28.88
C MET A 201 -15.24 7.81 -29.11
N PRO A 202 -13.91 7.98 -29.14
CA PRO A 202 -13.30 9.28 -29.40
C PRO A 202 -13.77 9.96 -30.69
N SER A 203 -13.96 9.18 -31.74
CA SER A 203 -14.52 9.66 -33.02
C SER A 203 -15.94 10.22 -32.90
N SER A 204 -16.67 9.89 -31.84
CA SER A 204 -18.01 10.44 -31.57
C SER A 204 -17.99 11.78 -30.84
N LEU A 205 -16.86 12.22 -30.26
CA LEU A 205 -16.80 13.49 -29.54
C LEU A 205 -17.16 14.66 -30.47
N ILE A 206 -18.12 15.50 -30.05
CA ILE A 206 -18.61 16.63 -30.87
C ILE A 206 -17.70 17.84 -30.65
N ASP A 207 -17.37 18.56 -31.72
CA ASP A 207 -16.50 19.75 -31.72
C ASP A 207 -15.19 19.53 -30.92
N PRO A 208 -14.39 18.48 -31.21
CA PRO A 208 -13.18 18.23 -30.46
C PRO A 208 -12.19 19.38 -30.66
N LYS A 209 -11.54 19.78 -29.57
CA LYS A 209 -10.50 20.80 -29.53
C LYS A 209 -9.33 20.32 -28.67
N SER A 210 -8.13 20.59 -29.16
CA SER A 210 -6.91 20.43 -28.40
C SER A 210 -6.85 21.44 -27.26
N THR A 211 -6.57 20.99 -26.04
CA THR A 211 -6.28 21.91 -24.94
C THR A 211 -4.90 22.56 -25.06
N LEU A 212 -4.03 22.03 -25.93
CA LEU A 212 -2.67 22.53 -26.14
C LEU A 212 -2.64 23.73 -27.09
N THR A 213 -3.41 23.68 -28.19
CA THR A 213 -3.37 24.72 -29.24
C THR A 213 -4.70 25.40 -29.51
N GLY A 214 -5.81 24.84 -29.02
CA GLY A 214 -7.16 25.30 -29.31
C GLY A 214 -7.71 24.88 -30.68
N GLU A 215 -6.90 24.23 -31.53
CA GLU A 215 -7.29 23.76 -32.86
C GLU A 215 -8.12 22.47 -32.78
N THR A 216 -8.84 22.15 -33.86
CA THR A 216 -9.55 20.86 -33.99
C THR A 216 -8.54 19.75 -34.33
N PRO A 217 -8.38 18.74 -33.46
CA PRO A 217 -7.46 17.64 -33.71
C PRO A 217 -8.01 16.68 -34.77
N VAL A 218 -7.10 16.01 -35.46
CA VAL A 218 -7.43 14.97 -36.46
C VAL A 218 -7.26 13.58 -35.84
N MET A 219 -7.98 12.59 -36.35
CA MET A 219 -7.74 11.19 -35.95
C MET A 219 -6.59 10.63 -36.77
N ARG A 220 -5.61 10.02 -36.09
CA ARG A 220 -4.51 9.28 -36.72
C ARG A 220 -4.39 7.92 -36.07
N ASP A 221 -4.17 6.92 -36.92
CA ASP A 221 -3.94 5.57 -36.47
C ASP A 221 -2.53 5.44 -35.91
N VAL A 222 -2.43 4.77 -34.77
CA VAL A 222 -1.16 4.45 -34.13
C VAL A 222 -1.13 2.99 -33.73
N VAL A 223 -0.02 2.36 -34.09
CA VAL A 223 0.28 1.00 -33.70
C VAL A 223 1.00 1.05 -32.36
N ASN A 224 0.55 0.24 -31.41
CA ASN A 224 1.20 0.10 -30.12
C ASN A 224 1.34 -1.38 -29.77
N TRP A 225 2.32 -1.69 -28.94
CA TRP A 225 2.49 -3.01 -28.34
C TRP A 225 1.55 -3.17 -27.14
N TYR A 226 0.84 -4.29 -27.15
CA TYR A 226 -0.02 -4.75 -26.06
C TYR A 226 0.50 -6.09 -25.55
N PHE A 227 0.37 -6.30 -24.25
CA PHE A 227 0.56 -7.60 -23.63
C PHE A 227 -0.70 -8.43 -23.81
N ARG A 228 -0.54 -9.70 -24.23
CA ARG A 228 -1.59 -10.69 -24.49
C ARG A 228 -2.28 -11.19 -23.22
N LEU A 229 -2.78 -10.28 -22.39
CA LEU A 229 -3.36 -10.57 -21.07
C LEU A 229 -4.56 -11.53 -21.14
N THR A 230 -5.32 -11.48 -22.23
CA THR A 230 -6.48 -12.35 -22.48
C THR A 230 -6.13 -13.84 -22.48
N GLU A 231 -4.88 -14.20 -22.80
CA GLU A 231 -4.39 -15.59 -22.81
C GLU A 231 -4.13 -16.14 -21.39
N TYR A 232 -4.15 -15.29 -20.36
CA TYR A 232 -3.77 -15.65 -18.99
C TYR A 232 -4.94 -16.04 -18.08
N THR A 233 -6.18 -16.07 -18.57
CA THR A 233 -7.38 -16.38 -17.76
C THR A 233 -7.22 -17.66 -16.93
N LYS A 234 -6.71 -18.73 -17.55
CA LYS A 234 -6.50 -20.02 -16.87
C LYS A 234 -5.43 -19.91 -15.77
N LEU A 235 -4.25 -19.38 -16.10
CA LEU A 235 -3.12 -19.27 -15.16
C LEU A 235 -3.42 -18.33 -14.00
N LEU A 236 -4.13 -17.22 -14.25
CA LEU A 236 -4.62 -16.33 -13.21
C LEU A 236 -5.70 -17.00 -12.35
N GLY A 237 -6.53 -17.87 -12.92
CA GLY A 237 -7.48 -18.70 -12.17
C GLY A 237 -6.76 -19.65 -11.19
N GLU A 238 -5.71 -20.33 -11.66
CA GLU A 238 -4.86 -21.19 -10.82
C GLU A 238 -4.16 -20.38 -9.71
N TYR A 239 -3.67 -19.18 -10.05
CA TYR A 239 -3.11 -18.24 -9.08
C TYR A 239 -4.13 -17.84 -8.01
N VAL A 240 -5.35 -17.46 -8.42
CA VAL A 240 -6.46 -17.11 -7.52
C VAL A 240 -6.79 -18.28 -6.58
N ASP A 241 -6.88 -19.50 -7.10
CA ASP A 241 -7.15 -20.70 -6.31
C ASP A 241 -6.07 -21.00 -5.28
N ARG A 242 -4.81 -20.68 -5.59
CA ARG A 242 -3.69 -20.80 -4.65
C ARG A 242 -3.77 -19.73 -3.55
N ILE A 243 -3.84 -18.45 -3.93
CA ILE A 243 -3.82 -17.36 -2.93
C ILE A 243 -5.06 -17.35 -2.04
N LYS A 244 -6.20 -17.85 -2.51
CA LYS A 244 -7.42 -18.01 -1.70
C LYS A 244 -7.23 -18.95 -0.51
N LYS A 245 -6.26 -19.87 -0.58
CA LYS A 245 -5.91 -20.81 0.50
C LYS A 245 -4.81 -20.25 1.41
N MET A 246 -4.17 -19.16 1.05
CA MET A 246 -3.09 -18.55 1.82
C MET A 246 -3.69 -17.71 2.97
N PRO A 247 -3.37 -18.01 4.23
CA PRO A 247 -3.89 -17.26 5.39
C PRO A 247 -3.41 -15.81 5.43
N ASN A 248 -2.31 -15.50 4.75
CA ASN A 248 -1.71 -14.18 4.62
C ASN A 248 -2.10 -13.48 3.30
N VAL A 249 -3.22 -13.86 2.68
CA VAL A 249 -3.81 -13.09 1.58
C VAL A 249 -5.24 -12.75 1.93
N ARG A 250 -5.59 -11.46 1.89
CA ARG A 250 -6.94 -11.00 2.20
C ARG A 250 -7.92 -11.49 1.14
N SER A 251 -9.10 -11.95 1.57
CA SER A 251 -10.13 -12.45 0.63
C SER A 251 -10.52 -11.44 -0.45
N LEU A 252 -10.46 -10.13 -0.14
CA LEU A 252 -10.68 -9.04 -1.08
C LEU A 252 -9.80 -9.19 -2.34
N VAL A 253 -8.51 -9.50 -2.18
CA VAL A 253 -7.57 -9.64 -3.30
C VAL A 253 -8.02 -10.75 -4.26
N SER A 254 -8.20 -11.97 -3.73
CA SER A 254 -8.62 -13.12 -4.55
C SER A 254 -9.99 -12.92 -5.23
N LYS A 255 -10.94 -12.27 -4.53
CA LYS A 255 -12.27 -11.98 -5.08
C LYS A 255 -12.20 -10.96 -6.21
N THR A 256 -11.49 -9.85 -5.98
CA THR A 256 -11.37 -8.78 -6.98
C THR A 256 -10.62 -9.26 -8.22
N ILE A 257 -9.56 -10.05 -8.08
CA ILE A 257 -8.88 -10.67 -9.24
C ILE A 257 -9.86 -11.58 -10.00
N GLY A 258 -10.57 -12.48 -9.28
CA GLY A 258 -11.54 -13.39 -9.89
C GLY A 258 -12.65 -12.69 -10.67
N GLU A 259 -13.11 -11.52 -10.21
CA GLU A 259 -14.10 -10.71 -10.95
C GLU A 259 -13.61 -10.28 -12.35
N PHE A 260 -12.31 -10.17 -12.59
CA PHE A 260 -11.75 -9.85 -13.92
C PHE A 260 -11.53 -11.08 -14.80
N LEU A 261 -11.71 -12.29 -14.28
CA LEU A 261 -11.57 -13.54 -15.02
C LEU A 261 -12.91 -14.07 -15.56
N GLU A 262 -13.99 -13.30 -15.36
CA GLU A 262 -15.31 -13.65 -15.85
C GLU A 262 -15.39 -13.59 -17.39
N PRO A 263 -16.31 -14.33 -18.02
CA PRO A 263 -16.52 -14.29 -19.46
C PRO A 263 -16.85 -12.88 -19.99
N PRO A 264 -16.65 -12.63 -21.29
CA PRO A 264 -16.98 -11.36 -21.91
C PRO A 264 -18.50 -11.18 -21.98
N VAL A 265 -19.04 -10.40 -21.03
CA VAL A 265 -20.49 -10.16 -20.91
C VAL A 265 -20.88 -8.70 -21.13
N VAL A 266 -22.15 -8.52 -21.50
CA VAL A 266 -22.82 -7.22 -21.60
C VAL A 266 -24.11 -7.25 -20.79
N HIS A 267 -24.31 -6.23 -19.96
CA HIS A 267 -25.51 -6.02 -19.16
C HIS A 267 -26.41 -4.96 -19.81
N ILE A 268 -27.66 -5.32 -20.06
CA ILE A 268 -28.67 -4.46 -20.69
C ILE A 268 -29.85 -4.35 -19.74
N LYS A 269 -30.33 -3.12 -19.48
CA LYS A 269 -31.50 -2.93 -18.62
C LYS A 269 -32.74 -3.58 -19.25
N LYS A 270 -33.60 -4.15 -18.42
CA LYS A 270 -34.84 -4.81 -18.88
C LYS A 270 -35.78 -3.87 -19.63
N GLU A 271 -35.78 -2.58 -19.28
CA GLU A 271 -36.53 -1.55 -19.99
C GLU A 271 -36.13 -1.40 -21.46
N LEU A 272 -34.92 -1.83 -21.83
CA LEU A 272 -34.37 -1.78 -23.19
C LEU A 272 -34.47 -3.14 -23.91
N ARG A 273 -35.24 -4.10 -23.37
CA ARG A 273 -35.35 -5.44 -23.97
C ARG A 273 -35.90 -5.37 -25.39
N GLU A 274 -36.93 -4.57 -25.65
CA GLU A 274 -37.50 -4.44 -26.99
C GLU A 274 -36.49 -3.91 -28.00
N ASP A 275 -35.64 -2.95 -27.61
CA ASP A 275 -34.60 -2.41 -28.49
C ASP A 275 -33.48 -3.42 -28.76
N TYR A 276 -33.12 -4.21 -27.75
CA TYR A 276 -32.22 -5.34 -27.92
C TYR A 276 -32.80 -6.41 -28.87
N GLU A 277 -34.06 -6.80 -28.72
CA GLU A 277 -34.68 -7.84 -29.56
C GLU A 277 -34.71 -7.43 -31.05
N LYS A 278 -34.75 -6.13 -31.37
CA LYS A 278 -34.67 -5.61 -32.75
C LYS A 278 -33.31 -5.83 -33.40
N ILE A 279 -32.23 -5.90 -32.61
CA ILE A 279 -30.86 -5.98 -33.11
C ILE A 279 -30.16 -7.30 -32.77
N LYS A 280 -30.78 -8.17 -31.96
CA LYS A 280 -30.13 -9.40 -31.46
C LYS A 280 -29.58 -10.30 -32.57
N ASP A 281 -30.27 -10.35 -33.71
CA ASP A 281 -29.90 -11.21 -34.84
C ASP A 281 -28.73 -10.64 -35.64
N LEU A 282 -28.33 -9.38 -35.37
CA LEU A 282 -27.12 -8.76 -35.89
C LEU A 282 -25.89 -9.06 -35.03
N LEU A 283 -26.09 -9.51 -33.78
CA LEU A 283 -25.00 -9.78 -32.85
C LEU A 283 -24.44 -11.19 -33.11
N ALA A 284 -23.16 -11.40 -32.79
CA ALA A 284 -22.56 -12.73 -32.76
C ALA A 284 -23.34 -13.67 -31.83
N HIS A 285 -23.13 -14.98 -31.96
CA HIS A 285 -23.76 -15.96 -31.07
C HIS A 285 -23.50 -15.60 -29.60
N HIS A 286 -24.56 -15.61 -28.79
CA HIS A 286 -24.47 -15.27 -27.38
C HIS A 286 -25.54 -16.00 -26.59
N THR A 287 -25.27 -16.21 -25.32
CA THR A 287 -26.26 -16.75 -24.37
C THR A 287 -26.88 -15.61 -23.58
N LEU A 288 -28.20 -15.68 -23.34
CA LEU A 288 -28.92 -14.68 -22.55
C LEU A 288 -29.29 -15.27 -21.19
N THR A 289 -28.94 -14.55 -20.13
CA THR A 289 -29.35 -14.83 -18.75
C THR A 289 -30.22 -13.69 -18.23
N ASP A 290 -31.48 -13.97 -17.89
CA ASP A 290 -32.41 -13.02 -17.31
C ASP A 290 -32.78 -13.42 -15.88
N ASP A 291 -32.10 -12.80 -14.90
CA ASP A 291 -32.44 -12.98 -13.49
C ASP A 291 -33.63 -12.06 -13.13
N PRO A 292 -34.80 -12.59 -12.72
CA PRO A 292 -35.97 -11.79 -12.39
C PRO A 292 -35.71 -10.75 -11.28
N LYS A 293 -34.70 -10.97 -10.41
CA LYS A 293 -34.35 -10.06 -9.30
C LYS A 293 -33.44 -8.90 -9.71
N LYS A 294 -32.81 -8.95 -10.88
CA LYS A 294 -31.91 -7.89 -11.36
C LYS A 294 -32.64 -6.91 -12.30
N PRO A 295 -32.26 -5.62 -12.31
CA PRO A 295 -32.84 -4.63 -13.22
C PRO A 295 -32.33 -4.77 -14.66
N SER A 296 -31.31 -5.60 -14.89
CA SER A 296 -30.72 -5.89 -16.19
C SER A 296 -30.71 -7.39 -16.46
N PHE A 297 -30.83 -7.76 -17.73
CA PHE A 297 -30.44 -9.07 -18.23
C PHE A 297 -29.00 -9.01 -18.74
N THR A 298 -28.36 -10.17 -18.85
CA THR A 298 -26.95 -10.28 -19.26
C THR A 298 -26.87 -11.13 -20.51
N ILE A 299 -26.11 -10.71 -21.49
CA ILE A 299 -25.71 -11.55 -22.61
C ILE A 299 -24.22 -11.86 -22.51
N CYS A 300 -23.83 -13.08 -22.84
CA CYS A 300 -22.46 -13.58 -22.77
C CYS A 300 -22.01 -14.05 -24.14
N PHE A 301 -20.85 -13.58 -24.57
CA PHE A 301 -20.20 -13.96 -25.81
C PHE A 301 -19.15 -15.04 -25.56
N ASP A 302 -18.77 -15.78 -26.60
CA ASP A 302 -17.76 -16.83 -26.50
C ASP A 302 -16.34 -16.23 -26.49
N THR A 303 -16.15 -15.10 -27.19
CA THR A 303 -14.87 -14.39 -27.28
C THR A 303 -14.98 -12.88 -27.00
N LEU A 304 -13.84 -12.26 -26.71
CA LEU A 304 -13.74 -10.82 -26.49
C LEU A 304 -14.09 -10.03 -27.76
N ASP A 305 -13.57 -10.46 -28.91
CA ASP A 305 -13.78 -9.80 -30.20
C ASP A 305 -15.27 -9.78 -30.60
N GLU A 306 -15.99 -10.87 -30.33
CA GLU A 306 -17.44 -10.94 -30.56
C GLU A 306 -18.20 -9.97 -29.66
N ARG A 307 -17.81 -9.85 -28.38
CA ARG A 307 -18.38 -8.85 -27.47
C ARG A 307 -18.10 -7.45 -28.00
N ASP A 308 -16.88 -7.16 -28.41
CA ASP A 308 -16.49 -5.81 -28.84
C ASP A 308 -17.23 -5.41 -30.13
N ALA A 309 -17.30 -6.30 -31.11
CA ALA A 309 -18.13 -6.11 -32.30
C ALA A 309 -19.60 -5.89 -31.94
N ALA A 310 -20.14 -6.67 -30.99
CA ALA A 310 -21.52 -6.48 -30.52
C ALA A 310 -21.71 -5.11 -29.86
N THR A 311 -20.76 -4.64 -29.03
CA THR A 311 -20.85 -3.33 -28.39
C THR A 311 -20.84 -2.18 -29.39
N GLU A 312 -20.08 -2.29 -30.48
CA GLU A 312 -20.10 -1.32 -31.58
C GLU A 312 -21.46 -1.28 -32.28
N ILE A 313 -22.03 -2.45 -32.61
CA ILE A 313 -23.36 -2.56 -33.22
C ILE A 313 -24.43 -1.97 -32.29
N MET A 314 -24.38 -2.27 -31.00
CA MET A 314 -25.31 -1.72 -30.00
C MET A 314 -25.20 -0.20 -29.91
N ALA A 315 -23.97 0.33 -29.84
CA ALA A 315 -23.73 1.77 -29.78
C ALA A 315 -24.25 2.48 -31.03
N HIS A 316 -24.01 1.90 -32.22
CA HIS A 316 -24.52 2.41 -33.50
C HIS A 316 -26.05 2.50 -33.53
N HIS A 317 -26.74 1.54 -32.92
CA HIS A 317 -28.20 1.51 -32.81
C HIS A 317 -28.75 2.27 -31.58
N GLY A 318 -27.89 2.99 -30.84
CA GLY A 318 -28.29 3.75 -29.66
C GLY A 318 -28.72 2.91 -28.45
N LEU A 319 -28.46 1.59 -28.47
CA LEU A 319 -28.75 0.71 -27.35
C LEU A 319 -27.74 0.96 -26.22
N ARG A 320 -28.24 1.30 -25.03
CA ARG A 320 -27.39 1.52 -23.85
C ARG A 320 -27.09 0.20 -23.14
N PHE A 321 -25.82 -0.01 -22.84
CA PHE A 321 -25.34 -1.21 -22.15
C PHE A 321 -24.20 -0.90 -21.18
N ARG A 322 -23.79 -1.90 -20.40
CA ARG A 322 -22.55 -1.90 -19.62
C ARG A 322 -21.81 -3.20 -19.83
N THR A 323 -20.50 -3.16 -20.01
CA THR A 323 -19.69 -4.38 -20.08
C THR A 323 -19.42 -4.94 -18.68
N GLY A 324 -19.26 -6.25 -18.59
CA GLY A 324 -18.72 -6.91 -17.40
C GLY A 324 -17.21 -6.76 -17.31
N LYS A 325 -16.67 -7.09 -16.13
CA LYS A 325 -15.22 -7.22 -15.95
C LYS A 325 -14.76 -8.51 -16.63
N THR A 326 -13.77 -8.40 -17.49
CA THR A 326 -13.10 -9.52 -18.16
C THR A 326 -11.69 -9.07 -18.55
N LEU A 327 -10.82 -10.00 -18.92
CA LEU A 327 -9.48 -9.64 -19.39
C LEU A 327 -9.56 -8.97 -20.76
N VAL A 328 -8.75 -7.94 -20.95
CA VAL A 328 -8.57 -7.22 -22.22
C VAL A 328 -7.08 -7.10 -22.51
N PRO A 329 -6.67 -6.97 -23.78
CA PRO A 329 -5.27 -6.70 -24.11
C PRO A 329 -4.74 -5.50 -23.31
N PHE A 330 -3.56 -5.65 -22.71
CA PHE A 330 -3.03 -4.63 -21.80
C PHE A 330 -1.99 -3.76 -22.52
N ARG A 331 -2.32 -2.48 -22.75
CA ARG A 331 -1.46 -1.56 -23.49
C ARG A 331 -0.12 -1.35 -22.78
N LEU A 332 0.99 -1.66 -23.44
CA LEU A 332 2.35 -1.44 -22.91
C LEU A 332 2.98 -0.16 -23.42
N THR A 333 2.78 0.18 -24.68
CA THR A 333 3.44 1.34 -25.30
C THR A 333 2.46 2.42 -25.73
N GLY A 334 3.00 3.61 -25.90
CA GLY A 334 2.36 4.82 -26.34
C GLY A 334 3.36 5.72 -27.06
N ASN A 335 2.97 6.97 -27.21
CA ASN A 335 3.59 7.97 -28.08
C ASN A 335 3.61 9.33 -27.37
N ILE A 336 3.86 9.33 -26.06
CA ILE A 336 3.90 10.54 -25.24
C ILE A 336 5.34 11.06 -25.16
N GLU A 337 5.52 12.38 -25.15
CA GLU A 337 6.86 12.99 -25.11
C GLU A 337 7.57 12.77 -23.76
N TRP A 338 6.82 12.85 -22.66
CA TRP A 338 7.31 12.63 -21.30
C TRP A 338 6.97 11.20 -20.82
N GLY A 339 7.87 10.25 -21.09
CA GLY A 339 7.71 8.84 -20.75
C GLY A 339 9.03 8.08 -20.79
N VAL A 340 9.04 6.86 -20.23
CA VAL A 340 10.16 5.92 -20.39
C VAL A 340 10.24 5.51 -21.85
N LYS A 341 11.43 5.45 -22.45
CA LYS A 341 11.55 4.99 -23.84
C LYS A 341 11.25 3.50 -23.93
N ALA A 342 10.37 3.11 -24.85
CA ALA A 342 10.17 1.70 -25.18
C ALA A 342 11.30 1.22 -26.11
N PRO A 343 11.64 -0.07 -26.09
CA PRO A 343 12.56 -0.62 -27.08
C PRO A 343 11.98 -0.49 -28.49
N ASP A 344 12.82 -0.15 -29.47
CA ASP A 344 12.46 -0.32 -30.88
C ASP A 344 12.34 -1.83 -31.16
N LEU A 345 11.15 -2.24 -31.61
CA LEU A 345 10.80 -3.63 -31.92
C LEU A 345 10.14 -3.68 -33.29
N GLU A 346 10.66 -4.55 -34.17
CA GLU A 346 10.23 -4.65 -35.57
C GLU A 346 10.31 -3.28 -36.29
N ASP A 347 9.19 -2.82 -36.83
CA ASP A 347 8.98 -1.58 -37.54
C ASP A 347 8.56 -0.41 -36.63
N GLU A 348 8.17 -0.70 -35.38
CA GLU A 348 7.70 0.31 -34.42
C GLU A 348 8.88 0.96 -33.68
N LYS A 349 9.01 2.28 -33.84
CA LYS A 349 10.15 3.06 -33.31
C LYS A 349 9.70 4.31 -32.56
N GLY A 350 10.50 4.71 -31.59
CA GLY A 350 10.30 5.97 -30.86
C GLY A 350 9.06 5.98 -29.97
N LEU A 351 8.52 4.81 -29.64
CA LEU A 351 7.44 4.66 -28.68
C LEU A 351 7.95 4.88 -27.25
N THR A 352 7.05 5.21 -26.36
CA THR A 352 7.28 5.30 -24.91
C THR A 352 6.46 4.25 -24.18
N VAL A 353 6.95 3.76 -23.05
CA VAL A 353 6.17 2.88 -22.17
C VAL A 353 5.03 3.68 -21.54
N TRP A 354 3.85 3.08 -21.51
CA TRP A 354 2.69 3.65 -20.85
C TRP A 354 2.89 3.64 -19.33
N VAL A 355 2.42 4.69 -18.65
CA VAL A 355 2.67 4.92 -17.21
C VAL A 355 2.18 3.77 -16.32
N TRP A 356 0.99 3.23 -16.61
CA TRP A 356 0.41 2.16 -15.80
C TRP A 356 1.30 0.91 -15.80
N PRO A 357 1.74 0.36 -16.95
CA PRO A 357 2.71 -0.74 -16.98
C PRO A 357 4.02 -0.44 -16.24
N GLU A 358 4.73 0.65 -16.55
CA GLU A 358 6.10 0.84 -16.04
C GLU A 358 6.16 0.91 -14.51
N SER A 359 5.14 1.51 -13.89
CA SER A 359 5.03 1.60 -12.44
C SER A 359 4.96 0.22 -11.75
N LEU A 360 4.55 -0.84 -12.45
CA LEU A 360 4.45 -2.19 -11.90
C LEU A 360 5.82 -2.86 -11.69
N TRP A 361 6.81 -2.58 -12.55
CA TRP A 361 8.18 -3.09 -12.37
C TRP A 361 9.18 -2.01 -11.92
N ALA A 362 8.74 -0.76 -11.74
CA ALA A 362 9.54 0.28 -11.09
C ALA A 362 10.08 -0.14 -9.70
N PRO A 363 9.36 -0.87 -8.83
CA PRO A 363 9.92 -1.38 -7.57
C PRO A 363 11.14 -2.30 -7.75
N ILE A 364 11.22 -3.07 -8.83
CA ILE A 364 12.43 -3.85 -9.18
C ILE A 364 13.57 -2.88 -9.50
N SER A 365 13.30 -1.83 -10.26
CA SER A 365 14.27 -0.79 -10.62
C SER A 365 14.80 -0.06 -9.37
N PHE A 366 13.93 0.24 -8.41
CA PHE A 366 14.31 0.86 -7.14
C PHE A 366 15.09 -0.09 -6.24
N THR A 367 14.77 -1.40 -6.26
CA THR A 367 15.59 -2.42 -5.59
C THR A 367 17.01 -2.43 -6.18
N CYS A 368 17.15 -2.45 -7.50
CA CYS A 368 18.44 -2.35 -8.18
C CYS A 368 19.20 -1.06 -7.81
N ALA A 369 18.50 0.07 -7.79
CA ALA A 369 19.09 1.36 -7.42
C ALA A 369 19.58 1.39 -5.98
N TYR A 370 18.82 0.81 -5.04
CA TYR A 370 19.24 0.65 -3.65
C TYR A 370 20.48 -0.23 -3.52
N LEU A 371 20.50 -1.40 -4.16
CA LEU A 371 21.66 -2.29 -4.15
C LEU A 371 22.91 -1.59 -4.70
N LYS A 372 22.76 -0.87 -5.82
CA LYS A 372 23.84 -0.08 -6.41
C LYS A 372 24.35 1.01 -5.46
N SER A 373 23.46 1.69 -4.72
CA SER A 373 23.86 2.72 -3.76
C SER A 373 24.67 2.17 -2.58
N LYS A 374 24.53 0.87 -2.28
CA LYS A 374 25.33 0.11 -1.32
C LYS A 374 26.61 -0.49 -1.91
N GLY A 375 26.89 -0.27 -3.19
CA GLY A 375 28.04 -0.87 -3.89
C GLY A 375 27.84 -2.35 -4.22
N ILE A 376 26.61 -2.85 -4.15
CA ILE A 376 26.24 -4.23 -4.52
C ILE A 376 25.85 -4.25 -6.00
N ASP A 377 26.24 -5.30 -6.74
CA ASP A 377 25.84 -5.48 -8.14
C ASP A 377 24.31 -5.51 -8.24
N MET A 378 23.75 -4.77 -9.20
CA MET A 378 22.31 -4.71 -9.43
C MET A 378 21.71 -6.08 -9.69
N GLU A 379 22.44 -7.04 -10.29
CA GLU A 379 21.94 -8.39 -10.57
C GLU A 379 21.52 -9.17 -9.31
N HIS A 380 21.99 -8.77 -8.11
CA HIS A 380 21.52 -9.32 -6.84
C HIS A 380 20.07 -8.99 -6.51
N TYR A 381 19.37 -8.16 -7.30
CA TYR A 381 17.91 -8.02 -7.19
C TYR A 381 17.21 -9.38 -7.28
N LYS A 382 17.80 -10.36 -8.00
CA LYS A 382 17.28 -11.73 -8.12
C LYS A 382 17.27 -12.50 -6.80
N ASP A 383 18.16 -12.18 -5.86
CA ASP A 383 18.16 -12.80 -4.53
C ASP A 383 16.91 -12.41 -3.71
N TYR A 384 16.25 -11.33 -4.12
CA TYR A 384 15.07 -10.76 -3.48
C TYR A 384 13.78 -10.99 -4.29
N TRP A 385 13.84 -10.88 -5.61
CA TRP A 385 12.67 -10.98 -6.49
C TRP A 385 12.49 -12.36 -7.14
N CYS A 386 13.56 -13.18 -7.19
CA CYS A 386 13.53 -14.47 -7.88
C CYS A 386 13.77 -15.68 -6.97
N SER A 387 14.24 -15.49 -5.74
CA SER A 387 14.50 -16.60 -4.82
C SER A 387 13.27 -17.03 -4.03
N LYS A 388 13.07 -18.34 -3.85
CA LYS A 388 12.06 -18.94 -2.96
C LYS A 388 12.33 -18.71 -1.48
N ASP A 389 13.57 -18.38 -1.11
CA ASP A 389 13.92 -17.95 0.24
C ASP A 389 13.51 -16.49 0.52
N SER A 390 13.07 -15.75 -0.51
CA SER A 390 12.59 -14.38 -0.40
C SER A 390 11.10 -14.24 -0.68
N GLN A 391 10.49 -13.19 -0.14
CA GLN A 391 9.11 -12.82 -0.43
C GLN A 391 8.99 -11.31 -0.67
N VAL A 392 8.33 -10.95 -1.76
CA VAL A 392 7.92 -9.57 -2.04
C VAL A 392 6.52 -9.34 -1.47
N TYR A 393 6.34 -8.25 -0.74
CA TYR A 393 5.06 -7.79 -0.18
C TYR A 393 4.74 -6.39 -0.73
N GLN A 394 3.61 -6.26 -1.44
CA GLN A 394 3.23 -4.98 -2.06
C GLN A 394 2.02 -4.38 -1.35
N PHE A 395 2.23 -3.27 -0.64
CA PHE A 395 1.18 -2.52 0.03
C PHE A 395 0.54 -1.53 -0.94
N ILE A 396 -0.75 -1.72 -1.20
CA ILE A 396 -1.50 -0.94 -2.20
C ILE A 396 -2.89 -0.56 -1.68
N GLY A 397 -3.51 0.45 -2.30
CA GLY A 397 -4.94 0.67 -2.17
C GLY A 397 -5.73 -0.37 -2.98
N SER A 398 -6.95 -0.71 -2.53
CA SER A 398 -7.81 -1.71 -3.18
C SER A 398 -8.15 -1.39 -4.64
N ASP A 399 -8.14 -0.10 -5.02
CA ASP A 399 -8.38 0.34 -6.40
C ASP A 399 -7.29 -0.14 -7.37
N ASN A 400 -6.11 -0.50 -6.87
CA ASN A 400 -4.98 -0.95 -7.69
C ASN A 400 -4.90 -2.48 -7.85
N ILE A 401 -5.85 -3.26 -7.32
CA ILE A 401 -5.81 -4.73 -7.39
C ILE A 401 -5.84 -5.24 -8.83
N TYR A 402 -6.50 -4.54 -9.77
CA TYR A 402 -6.43 -4.93 -11.19
C TYR A 402 -4.98 -4.88 -11.70
N PHE A 403 -4.28 -3.76 -11.52
CA PHE A 403 -2.94 -3.60 -12.06
C PHE A 403 -1.93 -4.55 -11.41
N TYR A 404 -1.92 -4.65 -10.08
CA TYR A 404 -0.95 -5.48 -9.36
C TYR A 404 -1.37 -6.95 -9.28
N GLY A 405 -2.67 -7.25 -9.23
CA GLY A 405 -3.19 -8.61 -9.04
C GLY A 405 -3.51 -9.37 -10.33
N VAL A 406 -3.73 -8.65 -11.43
CA VAL A 406 -4.04 -9.21 -12.75
C VAL A 406 -2.88 -8.95 -13.70
N ALA A 407 -2.63 -7.67 -14.03
CA ALA A 407 -1.67 -7.32 -15.09
C ALA A 407 -0.21 -7.65 -14.72
N GLU A 408 0.25 -7.22 -13.54
CA GLU A 408 1.61 -7.48 -13.05
C GLU A 408 1.87 -8.98 -12.90
N MET A 409 0.95 -9.72 -12.26
CA MET A 409 1.11 -11.16 -12.05
C MET A 409 1.24 -11.91 -13.37
N ALA A 410 0.38 -11.59 -14.35
CA ALA A 410 0.46 -12.18 -15.68
C ALA A 410 1.77 -11.82 -16.39
N MET A 411 2.18 -10.55 -16.36
CA MET A 411 3.46 -10.14 -16.95
C MET A 411 4.67 -10.79 -16.27
N PHE A 412 4.63 -11.02 -14.95
CA PHE A 412 5.72 -11.68 -14.24
C PHE A 412 5.80 -13.17 -14.58
N MET A 413 4.66 -13.86 -14.68
CA MET A 413 4.60 -15.24 -15.21
C MET A 413 5.21 -15.28 -16.63
N ALA A 414 4.89 -14.28 -17.45
CA ALA A 414 5.33 -14.15 -18.84
C ALA A 414 6.85 -13.94 -19.03
N LEU A 415 7.60 -13.59 -17.98
CA LEU A 415 9.05 -13.40 -18.07
C LEU A 415 9.83 -14.72 -18.18
N LYS A 416 9.24 -15.83 -17.70
CA LYS A 416 9.85 -17.17 -17.77
C LYS A 416 9.97 -17.60 -19.23
N LYS A 417 11.12 -18.18 -19.59
CA LYS A 417 11.30 -18.79 -20.91
C LYS A 417 10.71 -20.20 -20.92
N GLY A 418 9.98 -20.56 -21.97
CA GLY A 418 9.38 -21.89 -22.12
C GLY A 418 7.98 -21.97 -21.50
N GLU A 419 7.70 -23.03 -20.75
CA GLU A 419 6.38 -23.25 -20.16
C GLU A 419 6.10 -22.23 -19.04
N ILE A 420 5.01 -21.49 -19.19
CA ILE A 420 4.55 -20.46 -18.25
C ILE A 420 3.73 -21.13 -17.15
N THR A 421 4.02 -20.79 -15.90
CA THR A 421 3.36 -21.34 -14.72
C THR A 421 2.98 -20.23 -13.74
N SER A 422 1.91 -20.45 -12.98
CA SER A 422 1.56 -19.57 -11.88
C SER A 422 2.41 -19.82 -10.63
N ASP A 423 3.19 -20.92 -10.54
CA ASP A 423 4.11 -21.25 -9.44
C ASP A 423 5.55 -21.33 -9.97
N PRO A 424 6.26 -20.20 -10.08
CA PRO A 424 7.60 -20.14 -10.65
C PRO A 424 8.62 -20.92 -9.80
N GLU A 425 9.63 -21.51 -10.42
CA GLU A 425 10.74 -22.21 -9.74
C GLU A 425 11.71 -21.22 -9.08
N ASP A 426 12.60 -21.69 -8.19
CA ASP A 426 13.67 -20.85 -7.62
C ASP A 426 14.58 -20.30 -8.73
N GLY A 427 14.90 -19.00 -8.66
CA GLY A 427 15.67 -18.30 -9.67
C GLY A 427 14.84 -17.64 -10.79
N GLU A 428 13.55 -17.98 -10.91
CA GLU A 428 12.59 -17.29 -11.78
C GLU A 428 11.87 -16.17 -11.03
N MET A 429 11.27 -15.21 -11.75
CA MET A 429 10.50 -14.12 -11.13
C MET A 429 9.40 -14.67 -10.23
N GLN A 430 9.47 -14.41 -8.93
CA GLN A 430 8.45 -14.84 -7.96
C GLN A 430 7.27 -13.86 -7.98
N LEU A 431 6.07 -14.38 -7.69
CA LEU A 431 4.86 -13.56 -7.62
C LEU A 431 4.72 -12.91 -6.23
N PRO A 432 4.55 -11.58 -6.14
CA PRO A 432 4.38 -10.88 -4.87
C PRO A 432 3.11 -11.27 -4.10
N ILE A 433 3.14 -11.06 -2.79
CA ILE A 433 1.94 -11.06 -1.93
C ILE A 433 1.37 -9.65 -1.88
N LEU A 434 0.14 -9.48 -2.34
CA LEU A 434 -0.56 -8.19 -2.29
C LEU A 434 -1.19 -7.94 -0.92
N VAL A 435 -0.87 -6.80 -0.33
CA VAL A 435 -1.46 -6.30 0.92
C VAL A 435 -2.33 -5.09 0.59
N ALA A 436 -3.55 -5.37 0.11
CA ALA A 436 -4.48 -4.34 -0.34
C ALA A 436 -5.35 -3.78 0.81
N ASN A 437 -5.23 -2.47 1.08
CA ASN A 437 -6.05 -1.74 2.05
C ASN A 437 -7.26 -1.07 1.38
N ASN A 438 -8.41 -1.08 2.05
CA ASN A 438 -9.58 -0.31 1.65
C ASN A 438 -9.37 1.20 1.90
N HIS A 439 -10.26 2.01 1.34
CA HIS A 439 -10.19 3.47 1.45
C HIS A 439 -10.32 3.98 2.90
N ILE A 440 -9.52 5.00 3.21
CA ILE A 440 -9.80 5.85 4.36
C ILE A 440 -10.74 6.96 3.89
N LEU A 441 -11.97 6.98 4.42
CA LEU A 441 -12.93 8.04 4.19
C LEU A 441 -12.55 9.26 5.03
N PHE A 442 -12.93 10.45 4.58
CA PHE A 442 -12.78 11.68 5.36
C PHE A 442 -14.18 12.21 5.69
N LEU A 443 -14.51 12.30 6.99
CA LEU A 443 -15.84 12.71 7.46
C LEU A 443 -16.96 11.92 6.75
N ASP A 444 -16.81 10.59 6.72
CA ASP A 444 -17.73 9.60 6.14
C ASP A 444 -17.94 9.70 4.62
N LYS A 445 -17.13 10.51 3.93
CA LYS A 445 -17.17 10.67 2.48
C LYS A 445 -15.85 10.26 1.85
N LYS A 446 -15.90 9.84 0.58
CA LYS A 446 -14.66 9.61 -0.18
C LYS A 446 -13.94 10.97 -0.31
N ALA A 447 -12.67 11.00 0.05
CA ALA A 447 -11.85 12.21 -0.06
C ALA A 447 -11.88 12.71 -1.51
N SER A 448 -12.21 13.98 -1.71
CA SER A 448 -12.25 14.61 -3.02
C SER A 448 -11.58 15.98 -2.98
N SER A 449 -10.69 16.24 -3.95
CA SER A 449 -10.05 17.53 -4.12
C SER A 449 -11.00 18.63 -4.62
N SER A 450 -12.18 18.26 -5.13
CA SER A 450 -13.23 19.20 -5.60
C SER A 450 -14.36 19.43 -4.59
N GLY A 451 -14.33 18.75 -3.44
CA GLY A 451 -15.35 18.92 -2.40
C GLY A 451 -15.25 20.25 -1.67
N SER A 452 -16.35 20.69 -1.06
CA SER A 452 -16.39 21.91 -0.22
C SER A 452 -15.52 21.79 1.03
N ILE A 453 -15.37 20.57 1.58
CA ILE A 453 -14.44 20.27 2.67
C ILE A 453 -13.24 19.55 2.07
N LYS A 454 -12.09 20.22 2.08
CA LYS A 454 -10.86 19.65 1.53
C LYS A 454 -10.27 18.60 2.49
N PRO A 455 -9.88 17.42 1.99
CA PRO A 455 -9.14 16.46 2.80
C PRO A 455 -7.81 17.07 3.28
N PRO A 456 -7.38 16.80 4.52
CA PRO A 456 -6.13 17.35 5.05
C PRO A 456 -4.91 16.75 4.34
N MET A 457 -3.91 17.59 4.08
CA MET A 457 -2.59 17.11 3.67
C MET A 457 -1.94 16.38 4.85
N ALA A 458 -1.10 15.39 4.57
CA ALA A 458 -0.44 14.64 5.63
C ALA A 458 0.48 15.56 6.45
N ALA A 459 1.27 16.40 5.79
CA ALA A 459 2.12 17.38 6.47
C ALA A 459 1.34 18.29 7.44
N ASP A 460 0.12 18.71 7.08
CA ASP A 460 -0.67 19.60 7.93
C ASP A 460 -1.18 18.94 9.21
N LEU A 461 -1.42 17.62 9.18
CA LEU A 461 -1.83 16.86 10.37
C LEU A 461 -0.76 16.88 11.47
N LEU A 462 0.52 17.00 11.10
CA LEU A 462 1.62 17.07 12.05
C LEU A 462 1.64 18.38 12.86
N ASN A 463 0.81 19.37 12.52
CA ASN A 463 0.58 20.56 13.35
C ASN A 463 -0.32 20.28 14.57
N TYR A 464 -0.94 19.10 14.64
CA TYR A 464 -1.91 18.76 15.69
C TYR A 464 -1.63 17.42 16.38
N TYR A 465 -0.85 16.56 15.74
CA TYR A 465 -0.57 15.20 16.20
C TYR A 465 0.92 14.88 16.03
N THR A 466 1.46 14.02 16.88
CA THR A 466 2.76 13.40 16.61
C THR A 466 2.63 12.33 15.52
N ALA A 467 3.73 12.00 14.85
CA ALA A 467 3.76 10.91 13.87
C ALA A 467 3.26 9.59 14.49
N GLU A 468 3.73 9.22 15.69
CA GLU A 468 3.33 8.00 16.38
C GLU A 468 1.83 7.97 16.75
N GLN A 469 1.23 9.12 17.10
CA GLN A 469 -0.22 9.19 17.35
C GLN A 469 -1.01 8.82 16.08
N LEU A 470 -0.62 9.37 14.94
CA LEU A 470 -1.26 9.08 13.65
C LEU A 470 -1.01 7.65 13.19
N ARG A 471 0.22 7.14 13.35
CA ARG A 471 0.57 5.75 13.03
C ARG A 471 -0.31 4.77 13.81
N MET A 472 -0.37 4.92 15.13
CA MET A 472 -1.18 4.08 16.00
C MET A 472 -2.67 4.14 15.66
N HIS A 473 -3.18 5.35 15.37
CA HIS A 473 -4.57 5.53 14.98
C HIS A 473 -4.90 4.79 13.67
N TRP A 474 -4.12 5.02 12.61
CA TRP A 474 -4.38 4.41 11.31
C TRP A 474 -4.21 2.89 11.32
N LEU A 475 -3.23 2.34 12.04
CA LEU A 475 -3.08 0.90 12.23
C LEU A 475 -4.26 0.29 13.01
N GLY A 476 -4.88 1.06 13.90
CA GLY A 476 -6.12 0.69 14.59
C GLY A 476 -7.35 0.67 13.68
N LEU A 477 -7.28 1.27 12.48
CA LEU A 477 -8.36 1.20 11.50
C LEU A 477 -8.38 -0.19 10.86
N GLY A 478 -9.58 -0.79 10.80
CA GLY A 478 -9.81 -2.08 10.13
C GLY A 478 -9.76 -2.01 8.60
N LEU A 479 -8.79 -1.32 8.00
CA LEU A 479 -8.72 -1.10 6.54
C LEU A 479 -8.52 -2.39 5.74
N GLY A 480 -8.05 -3.46 6.37
CA GLY A 480 -8.01 -4.79 5.75
C GLY A 480 -9.39 -5.44 5.56
N THR A 481 -10.43 -4.96 6.23
CA THR A 481 -11.78 -5.54 6.18
C THR A 481 -12.79 -4.63 5.49
N ARG A 482 -12.71 -3.32 5.69
CA ARG A 482 -13.64 -2.34 5.11
C ARG A 482 -13.03 -0.95 5.04
N SER A 483 -13.64 -0.08 4.26
CA SER A 483 -13.36 1.36 4.33
C SER A 483 -13.77 1.92 5.70
N VAL A 484 -12.95 2.78 6.28
CA VAL A 484 -13.18 3.37 7.60
C VAL A 484 -12.97 4.88 7.53
N SER A 485 -13.74 5.63 8.31
CA SER A 485 -13.71 7.08 8.35
C SER A 485 -12.61 7.60 9.28
N PHE A 486 -11.85 8.57 8.79
CA PHE A 486 -10.90 9.38 9.53
C PHE A 486 -11.55 10.72 9.89
N GLN A 487 -11.65 10.99 11.18
CA GLN A 487 -12.39 12.12 11.73
C GLN A 487 -11.54 12.96 12.70
N PRO A 488 -10.44 13.57 12.22
CA PRO A 488 -9.59 14.44 13.05
C PRO A 488 -10.37 15.65 13.58
N LYS A 489 -10.38 15.84 14.90
CA LYS A 489 -11.12 16.95 15.53
C LYS A 489 -10.78 18.34 14.95
N PRO A 490 -9.51 18.72 14.70
CA PRO A 490 -9.16 20.04 14.16
C PRO A 490 -9.69 20.31 12.74
N TYR A 491 -10.09 19.28 12.00
CA TYR A 491 -10.62 19.41 10.63
C TYR A 491 -12.09 19.00 10.54
N ASN A 492 -12.75 18.70 11.66
CA ASN A 492 -14.16 18.36 11.69
C ASN A 492 -14.98 19.62 12.05
N PRO A 493 -15.72 20.22 11.11
CA PRO A 493 -16.52 21.42 11.38
C PRO A 493 -17.66 21.18 12.37
N ASP A 494 -18.09 19.93 12.54
CA ASP A 494 -19.16 19.54 13.46
C ASP A 494 -18.64 19.23 14.87
N ALA A 495 -17.32 19.24 15.08
CA ALA A 495 -16.73 18.92 16.38
C ALA A 495 -16.80 20.11 17.34
N LYS A 496 -17.20 19.82 18.58
CA LYS A 496 -17.28 20.81 19.66
C LYS A 496 -15.98 20.89 20.47
N PRO A 497 -15.69 22.03 21.13
CA PRO A 497 -14.50 22.17 21.97
C PRO A 497 -14.36 21.07 23.04
N GLU A 498 -15.47 20.61 23.62
CA GLU A 498 -15.52 19.56 24.64
C GLU A 498 -15.38 18.12 24.10
N ASP A 499 -15.51 17.91 22.79
CA ASP A 499 -15.47 16.56 22.21
C ASP A 499 -14.08 15.96 22.33
N ASN A 500 -14.00 14.66 22.62
CA ASN A 500 -12.74 13.94 22.55
C ASN A 500 -12.32 13.79 21.09
N ASP A 501 -11.04 14.01 20.81
CA ASP A 501 -10.50 13.75 19.49
C ASP A 501 -10.31 12.23 19.30
N PRO A 502 -10.99 11.59 18.32
CA PRO A 502 -10.86 10.15 18.12
C PRO A 502 -9.46 9.75 17.64
N VAL A 503 -8.68 10.67 17.06
CA VAL A 503 -7.36 10.39 16.48
C VAL A 503 -6.29 10.17 17.54
N VAL A 504 -6.43 10.78 18.72
CA VAL A 504 -5.43 10.65 19.80
C VAL A 504 -5.66 9.46 20.71
N LYS A 505 -6.75 8.70 20.54
CA LYS A 505 -7.15 7.64 21.47
C LYS A 505 -6.05 6.59 21.68
N GLU A 506 -5.55 6.01 20.60
CA GLU A 506 -4.49 4.99 20.65
C GLU A 506 -3.15 5.61 21.09
N GLY A 507 -2.88 6.86 20.68
CA GLY A 507 -1.69 7.58 21.13
C GLY A 507 -1.70 7.90 22.64
N PHE A 508 -2.86 8.22 23.20
CA PHE A 508 -3.05 8.50 24.63
C PHE A 508 -2.94 7.27 25.51
N LEU A 509 -3.18 6.07 24.98
CA LEU A 509 -2.79 4.85 25.67
C LEU A 509 -1.29 4.85 25.95
N LEU A 510 -0.45 5.18 24.96
CA LEU A 510 1.00 5.21 25.12
C LEU A 510 1.45 6.39 25.97
N SER A 511 1.01 7.60 25.61
CA SER A 511 1.48 8.84 26.25
C SER A 511 1.01 9.00 27.69
N ASN A 512 -0.08 8.34 28.10
CA ASN A 512 -0.59 8.41 29.48
C ASN A 512 -0.36 7.11 30.25
N VAL A 513 -0.87 5.99 29.75
CA VAL A 513 -0.90 4.73 30.51
C VAL A 513 0.47 4.08 30.49
N PHE A 514 1.08 3.93 29.30
CA PHE A 514 2.36 3.24 29.17
C PHE A 514 3.51 4.08 29.77
N ASN A 515 3.59 5.36 29.44
CA ASN A 515 4.56 6.27 30.07
C ASN A 515 4.48 6.24 31.60
N ARG A 516 3.27 6.20 32.19
CA ARG A 516 3.11 6.10 33.65
C ARG A 516 3.72 4.80 34.18
N ALA A 517 3.41 3.66 33.56
CA ALA A 517 3.96 2.37 33.98
C ALA A 517 5.50 2.35 33.91
N ILE A 518 6.07 2.87 32.81
CA ILE A 518 7.52 2.96 32.61
C ILE A 518 8.15 3.88 33.67
N ARG A 519 7.71 5.14 33.76
CA ARG A 519 8.24 6.12 34.73
C ARG A 519 8.17 5.61 36.15
N SER A 520 7.04 4.99 36.51
CA SER A 520 6.85 4.40 37.83
C SER A 520 7.91 3.34 38.12
N CYS A 521 8.24 2.45 37.19
CA CYS A 521 9.27 1.44 37.39
C CYS A 521 10.67 2.05 37.52
N PHE A 522 11.03 3.02 36.66
CA PHE A 522 12.32 3.72 36.74
C PHE A 522 12.48 4.47 38.07
N TYR A 523 11.48 5.24 38.49
CA TYR A 523 11.53 5.97 39.75
C TYR A 523 11.58 5.04 40.97
N TYR A 524 10.91 3.90 40.90
CA TYR A 524 10.96 2.90 41.97
C TYR A 524 12.33 2.22 42.05
N ALA A 525 12.92 1.87 40.91
CA ALA A 525 14.30 1.37 40.84
C ALA A 525 15.30 2.41 41.37
N GLN A 526 15.18 3.67 40.97
CA GLN A 526 16.02 4.78 41.46
C GLN A 526 15.90 4.98 42.97
N LYS A 527 14.70 4.83 43.53
CA LYS A 527 14.45 5.09 44.95
C LYS A 527 14.92 3.95 45.86
N TYR A 528 14.69 2.70 45.45
CA TYR A 528 14.86 1.54 46.33
C TYR A 528 16.01 0.61 45.94
N PHE A 529 16.59 0.78 44.74
CA PHE A 529 17.58 -0.12 44.17
C PHE A 529 18.72 0.62 43.47
N ASP A 530 19.01 1.86 43.86
CA ASP A 530 20.09 2.71 43.30
C ASP A 530 20.05 2.85 41.77
N GLY A 531 18.85 2.74 41.18
CA GLY A 531 18.66 2.79 39.72
C GLY A 531 19.16 1.54 38.99
N LYS A 532 19.44 0.44 39.69
CA LYS A 532 19.82 -0.84 39.09
C LYS A 532 18.57 -1.63 38.70
N MET A 533 18.63 -2.32 37.56
CA MET A 533 17.57 -3.22 37.11
C MET A 533 17.46 -4.42 38.04
N PRO A 534 16.27 -4.71 38.61
CA PRO A 534 16.07 -5.94 39.37
C PRO A 534 16.10 -7.16 38.44
N VAL A 535 17.07 -8.03 38.65
CA VAL A 535 17.20 -9.30 37.92
C VAL A 535 16.50 -10.43 38.67
N GLY A 536 15.72 -11.21 37.95
CA GLY A 536 15.06 -12.42 38.44
C GLY A 536 13.98 -12.91 37.48
N THR A 537 13.40 -14.07 37.77
CA THR A 537 12.36 -14.69 36.96
C THR A 537 10.99 -14.07 37.28
N PRO A 538 10.22 -13.61 36.28
CA PRO A 538 8.85 -13.15 36.49
C PRO A 538 7.94 -14.28 36.95
N ASP A 539 6.80 -13.91 37.55
CA ASP A 539 5.78 -14.89 37.91
C ASP A 539 5.26 -15.64 36.67
N ALA A 540 4.90 -16.91 36.87
CA ALA A 540 4.50 -17.81 35.78
C ALA A 540 3.25 -17.31 35.01
N ASP A 541 2.32 -16.63 35.68
CA ASP A 541 1.16 -16.03 35.04
C ASP A 541 1.55 -14.82 34.17
N VAL A 542 2.48 -13.99 34.62
CA VAL A 542 3.03 -12.86 33.85
C VAL A 542 3.71 -13.36 32.57
N ILE A 543 4.53 -14.41 32.68
CA ILE A 543 5.18 -15.05 31.53
C ILE A 543 4.12 -15.57 30.56
N ALA A 544 3.17 -16.38 31.04
CA ALA A 544 2.14 -16.98 30.19
C ALA A 544 1.29 -15.93 29.44
N GLU A 545 0.98 -14.80 30.08
CA GLU A 545 0.27 -13.70 29.45
C GLU A 545 1.08 -12.99 28.37
N CYS A 546 2.37 -12.72 28.61
CA CYS A 546 3.26 -12.07 27.64
C CYS A 546 3.52 -12.99 26.44
N GLU A 547 3.77 -14.28 26.68
CA GLU A 547 3.92 -15.28 25.62
C GLU A 547 2.68 -15.37 24.73
N LYS A 548 1.48 -15.36 25.35
CA LYS A 548 0.23 -15.34 24.60
C LYS A 548 0.14 -14.09 23.71
N ALA A 549 0.47 -12.92 24.26
CA ALA A 549 0.44 -11.67 23.49
C ALA A 549 1.41 -11.71 22.29
N ILE A 550 2.64 -12.21 22.49
CA ILE A 550 3.62 -12.40 21.41
C ILE A 550 3.07 -13.30 20.30
N LEU A 551 2.50 -14.45 20.67
CA LEU A 551 1.98 -15.42 19.72
C LEU A 551 0.73 -14.92 18.97
N GLU A 552 -0.13 -14.15 19.64
CA GLU A 552 -1.28 -13.50 18.99
C GLU A 552 -0.83 -12.39 18.04
N TYR A 553 0.08 -11.52 18.48
CA TYR A 553 0.67 -10.46 17.67
C TYR A 553 1.31 -11.03 16.38
N GLU A 554 2.16 -12.04 16.52
CA GLU A 554 2.87 -12.65 15.39
C GLU A 554 1.89 -13.22 14.34
N ARG A 555 0.80 -13.84 14.81
CA ARG A 555 -0.25 -14.36 13.93
C ARG A 555 -1.00 -13.24 13.21
N TYR A 556 -1.32 -12.14 13.90
CA TYR A 556 -2.02 -11.01 13.29
C TYR A 556 -1.12 -10.25 12.32
N MET A 557 0.16 -10.08 12.62
CA MET A 557 1.14 -9.53 11.68
C MET A 557 1.27 -10.39 10.43
N TYR A 558 1.37 -11.71 10.58
CA TYR A 558 1.42 -12.64 9.45
C TYR A 558 0.20 -12.52 8.53
N LYS A 559 -0.99 -12.23 9.09
CA LYS A 559 -2.25 -12.06 8.35
C LYS A 559 -2.53 -10.64 7.87
N PHE A 560 -1.66 -9.67 8.19
CA PHE A 560 -1.91 -8.24 7.94
C PHE A 560 -3.15 -7.69 8.68
N GLU A 561 -3.45 -8.21 9.88
CA GLU A 561 -4.57 -7.82 10.75
C GLU A 561 -4.12 -6.77 11.79
N PHE A 562 -3.59 -5.64 11.33
CA PHE A 562 -2.99 -4.60 12.18
C PHE A 562 -3.92 -4.04 13.28
N HIS A 563 -5.22 -3.94 13.03
CA HIS A 563 -6.18 -3.52 14.06
C HIS A 563 -6.29 -4.52 15.23
N GLN A 564 -6.04 -5.82 15.00
CA GLN A 564 -5.97 -6.81 16.08
C GLN A 564 -4.65 -6.71 16.85
N VAL A 565 -3.57 -6.37 16.15
CA VAL A 565 -2.28 -6.06 16.78
C VAL A 565 -2.41 -4.92 17.78
N THR A 566 -3.11 -3.83 17.43
CA THR A 566 -3.32 -2.72 18.37
C THR A 566 -4.16 -3.12 19.58
N TYR A 567 -5.10 -4.07 19.46
CA TYR A 567 -5.86 -4.61 20.60
C TYR A 567 -5.01 -5.47 21.53
N VAL A 568 -4.09 -6.29 20.99
CA VAL A 568 -3.12 -7.03 21.80
C VAL A 568 -2.27 -6.06 22.63
N LEU A 569 -1.78 -4.99 21.99
CA LEU A 569 -0.97 -3.95 22.63
C LEU A 569 -1.74 -3.17 23.69
N ASP A 570 -3.00 -2.76 23.43
CA ASP A 570 -3.86 -2.11 24.43
C ASP A 570 -4.04 -2.97 25.67
N SER A 571 -4.32 -4.27 25.48
CA SER A 571 -4.44 -5.22 26.59
C SER A 571 -3.16 -5.29 27.42
N LEU A 572 -2.01 -5.43 26.76
CA LEU A 572 -0.71 -5.59 27.41
C LEU A 572 -0.29 -4.34 28.20
N VAL A 573 -0.46 -3.15 27.61
CA VAL A 573 -0.15 -1.86 28.25
C VAL A 573 -1.05 -1.62 29.48
N ARG A 574 -2.35 -1.92 29.39
CA ARG A 574 -3.25 -1.76 30.54
C ARG A 574 -2.94 -2.76 31.66
N LYS A 575 -2.57 -4.00 31.30
CA LYS A 575 -2.15 -5.02 32.26
C LYS A 575 -0.90 -4.61 33.02
N SER A 576 0.12 -4.09 32.36
CA SER A 576 1.34 -3.60 33.04
C SER A 576 1.01 -2.54 34.09
N SER A 577 0.14 -1.58 33.75
CA SER A 577 -0.33 -0.54 34.67
C SER A 577 -1.15 -1.09 35.85
N LYS A 578 -2.00 -2.09 35.59
CA LYS A 578 -2.83 -2.75 36.62
C LYS A 578 -1.97 -3.56 37.60
N VAL A 579 -1.02 -4.35 37.08
CA VAL A 579 -0.10 -5.17 37.88
C VAL A 579 0.78 -4.27 38.74
N TRP A 580 1.34 -3.21 38.14
CA TRP A 580 2.07 -2.16 38.86
C TRP A 580 1.25 -1.62 40.04
N SER A 581 0.05 -1.11 39.77
CA SER A 581 -0.78 -0.43 40.78
C SER A 581 -1.16 -1.35 41.95
N LYS A 582 -1.33 -2.64 41.69
CA LYS A 582 -1.64 -3.64 42.73
C LYS A 582 -0.40 -3.95 43.56
N LEU A 583 0.66 -4.42 42.92
CA LEU A 583 1.83 -4.99 43.59
C LEU A 583 2.67 -3.91 44.29
N SER A 584 2.81 -2.72 43.70
CA SER A 584 3.56 -1.63 44.35
C SER A 584 2.88 -1.18 45.65
N ARG A 585 1.55 -1.12 45.66
CA ARG A 585 0.77 -0.77 46.86
C ARG A 585 0.89 -1.82 47.95
N GLU A 586 0.87 -3.10 47.58
CA GLU A 586 1.06 -4.21 48.53
C GLU A 586 2.48 -4.18 49.12
N ALA A 587 3.51 -3.99 48.29
CA ALA A 587 4.90 -3.88 48.72
C ALA A 587 5.16 -2.67 49.60
N ASP A 588 4.60 -1.50 49.25
CA ASP A 588 4.74 -0.27 50.04
C ASP A 588 3.98 -0.36 51.38
N ALA A 589 2.80 -0.98 51.41
CA ALA A 589 2.05 -1.19 52.64
C ALA A 589 2.72 -2.19 53.59
N ALA A 590 3.43 -3.19 53.05
CA ALA A 590 4.19 -4.17 53.80
C ALA A 590 5.62 -3.70 54.16
N ASP A 591 6.08 -2.60 53.59
CA ASP A 591 7.48 -2.13 53.61
C ASP A 591 8.51 -3.22 53.25
N ASP A 592 8.21 -4.01 52.21
CA ASP A 592 8.96 -5.23 51.89
C ASP A 592 9.75 -5.08 50.57
N ASN A 593 11.08 -4.99 50.68
CA ASN A 593 11.96 -4.85 49.53
C ASN A 593 11.98 -6.06 48.59
N GLU A 594 11.69 -7.27 49.05
CA GLU A 594 11.57 -8.44 48.17
C GLU A 594 10.29 -8.36 47.33
N LEU A 595 9.17 -7.89 47.92
CA LEU A 595 7.96 -7.59 47.16
C LEU A 595 8.18 -6.43 46.17
N ARG A 596 8.97 -5.41 46.54
CA ARG A 596 9.35 -4.33 45.62
C ARG A 596 10.15 -4.86 44.44
N LYS A 597 11.14 -5.71 44.70
CA LYS A 597 11.99 -6.35 43.68
C LYS A 597 11.14 -7.19 42.73
N LYS A 598 10.28 -8.04 43.27
CA LYS A 598 9.34 -8.89 42.52
C LYS A 598 8.38 -8.07 41.66
N THR A 599 7.86 -6.95 42.19
CA THR A 599 7.01 -6.01 41.45
C THR A 599 7.72 -5.50 40.20
N LEU A 600 8.98 -5.05 40.34
CA LEU A 600 9.76 -4.53 39.22
C LEU A 600 10.05 -5.62 38.19
N ILE A 601 10.46 -6.82 38.61
CA ILE A 601 10.71 -7.96 37.70
C ILE A 601 9.47 -8.23 36.82
N ASN A 602 8.29 -8.34 37.44
CA ASN A 602 7.05 -8.61 36.72
C ASN A 602 6.66 -7.47 35.76
N VAL A 603 6.70 -6.22 36.23
CA VAL A 603 6.23 -5.09 35.41
C VAL A 603 7.22 -4.75 34.30
N PHE A 604 8.53 -4.85 34.54
CA PHE A 604 9.52 -4.71 33.47
C PHE A 604 9.38 -5.81 32.41
N HIS A 605 8.98 -7.03 32.76
CA HIS A 605 8.70 -8.07 31.76
C HIS A 605 7.52 -7.68 30.83
N TYR A 606 6.44 -7.11 31.38
CA TYR A 606 5.38 -6.54 30.56
C TYR A 606 5.86 -5.36 29.71
N ILE A 607 6.66 -4.45 30.28
CA ILE A 607 7.18 -3.28 29.57
C ILE A 607 8.07 -3.71 28.40
N ARG A 608 8.97 -4.68 28.61
CA ARG A 608 9.83 -5.25 27.57
C ARG A 608 9.02 -5.85 26.44
N THR A 609 8.05 -6.70 26.78
CA THR A 609 7.18 -7.35 25.80
C THR A 609 6.39 -6.30 25.01
N ALA A 610 5.81 -5.31 25.69
CA ALA A 610 5.07 -4.24 25.03
C ALA A 610 5.97 -3.38 24.14
N ALA A 611 7.19 -3.03 24.60
CA ALA A 611 8.14 -2.25 23.84
C ALA A 611 8.57 -2.97 22.55
N LEU A 612 8.93 -4.26 22.64
CA LEU A 612 9.30 -5.05 21.48
C LEU A 612 8.16 -5.15 20.45
N LEU A 613 6.92 -5.36 20.90
CA LEU A 613 5.77 -5.43 20.00
C LEU A 613 5.34 -4.05 19.46
N LEU A 614 5.63 -2.97 20.19
CA LEU A 614 5.37 -1.59 19.76
C LEU A 614 6.44 -1.04 18.83
N HIS A 615 7.67 -1.56 18.83
CA HIS A 615 8.79 -0.98 18.07
C HIS A 615 8.47 -0.75 16.58
N PRO A 616 7.81 -1.67 15.86
CA PRO A 616 7.41 -1.41 14.48
C PRO A 616 6.34 -0.32 14.31
N LEU A 617 5.51 -0.06 15.34
CA LEU A 617 4.36 0.86 15.29
C LEU A 617 4.70 2.27 15.81
N ALA A 618 5.46 2.34 16.90
CA ALA A 618 5.85 3.55 17.62
C ALA A 618 7.37 3.50 17.93
N PRO A 619 8.22 3.68 16.89
CA PRO A 619 9.66 3.50 16.98
C PRO A 619 10.40 4.57 17.82
N GLU A 620 10.01 5.85 17.77
CA GLU A 620 10.72 6.92 18.50
C GLU A 620 10.67 6.68 20.00
N GLY A 621 9.47 6.43 20.54
CA GLY A 621 9.30 6.22 21.97
C GLY A 621 9.89 4.89 22.47
N THR A 622 9.88 3.85 21.63
CA THR A 622 10.46 2.55 21.99
C THR A 622 11.99 2.54 21.92
N GLU A 623 12.59 3.22 20.95
CA GLU A 623 14.06 3.41 20.90
C GLU A 623 14.55 4.22 22.09
N MET A 624 13.86 5.33 22.43
CA MET A 624 14.18 6.09 23.64
C MET A 624 14.08 5.22 24.90
N LEU A 625 13.06 4.35 24.99
CA LEU A 625 12.95 3.42 26.11
C LEU A 625 14.13 2.44 26.18
N ARG A 626 14.51 1.83 25.06
CA ARG A 626 15.67 0.92 24.98
C ARG A 626 16.96 1.62 25.41
N GLU A 627 17.18 2.86 24.99
CA GLU A 627 18.33 3.67 25.40
C GLU A 627 18.36 3.92 26.91
N TYR A 628 17.22 4.28 27.52
CA TYR A 628 17.16 4.48 28.97
C TYR A 628 17.32 3.17 29.75
N LEU A 629 16.86 2.07 29.18
CA LEU A 629 17.13 0.73 29.72
C LEU A 629 18.59 0.33 29.56
N GLY A 630 19.38 0.96 28.69
CA GLY A 630 20.80 0.65 28.50
C GLY A 630 21.08 -0.62 27.69
N PHE A 631 20.18 -1.01 26.78
CA PHE A 631 20.33 -2.22 25.95
C PHE A 631 20.71 -1.89 24.50
N GLY A 632 21.39 -2.83 23.81
CA GLY A 632 21.73 -2.75 22.39
C GLY A 632 20.59 -3.19 21.45
N GLU A 633 20.81 -3.14 20.13
CA GLU A 633 19.81 -3.49 19.10
C GLU A 633 19.23 -4.92 19.24
N ASP A 634 20.00 -5.85 19.83
CA ASP A 634 19.54 -7.23 20.10
C ASP A 634 18.28 -7.30 20.99
N PHE A 635 17.97 -6.21 21.70
CA PHE A 635 16.73 -6.06 22.47
C PHE A 635 15.46 -6.24 21.61
N TRP A 636 15.54 -5.94 20.30
CA TRP A 636 14.44 -6.08 19.35
C TRP A 636 14.39 -7.45 18.65
N SER A 637 15.43 -8.28 18.80
CA SER A 637 15.56 -9.54 18.09
C SER A 637 14.44 -10.52 18.43
N TRP A 638 13.80 -11.06 17.39
CA TRP A 638 12.78 -12.11 17.57
C TRP A 638 13.35 -13.48 17.94
N ASP A 639 14.66 -13.68 17.81
CA ASP A 639 15.34 -14.89 18.29
C ASP A 639 15.26 -14.99 19.83
N HIS A 640 15.12 -13.84 20.50
CA HIS A 640 15.01 -13.70 21.94
C HIS A 640 13.62 -13.20 22.37
N VAL A 641 12.59 -13.39 21.53
CA VAL A 641 11.26 -12.82 21.77
C VAL A 641 10.61 -13.30 23.07
N PHE A 642 10.93 -14.49 23.55
CA PHE A 642 10.39 -15.04 24.80
C PHE A 642 11.27 -14.80 26.03
N GLU A 643 12.46 -14.21 25.83
CA GLU A 643 13.40 -13.96 26.93
C GLU A 643 12.97 -12.78 27.81
N GLY A 644 13.32 -12.85 29.08
CA GLY A 644 13.07 -11.82 30.08
C GLY A 644 14.15 -10.73 30.11
N MET A 645 14.00 -9.77 31.03
CA MET A 645 15.04 -8.74 31.25
C MET A 645 16.36 -9.33 31.76
N ASP A 646 16.30 -10.46 32.47
CA ASP A 646 17.45 -11.16 33.04
C ASP A 646 18.44 -11.65 31.96
N TYR A 647 17.92 -12.12 30.82
CA TYR A 647 18.72 -12.47 29.65
C TYR A 647 19.57 -11.28 29.17
N PHE A 648 18.93 -10.12 28.97
CA PHE A 648 19.61 -8.92 28.47
C PHE A 648 20.55 -8.28 29.50
N CYS A 649 20.28 -8.46 30.79
CA CYS A 649 21.20 -8.09 31.86
C CYS A 649 22.37 -9.07 32.01
N LYS A 650 22.42 -10.17 31.23
CA LYS A 650 23.47 -11.20 31.27
C LYS A 650 23.75 -11.79 32.66
N GLY A 651 22.73 -11.82 33.51
CA GLY A 651 22.88 -12.27 34.90
C GLY A 651 23.69 -11.33 35.80
N GLU A 652 24.06 -10.13 35.34
CA GLU A 652 24.70 -9.12 36.17
C GLU A 652 23.68 -8.52 37.15
N SER A 653 23.99 -8.53 38.45
CA SER A 653 23.20 -7.81 39.46
C SER A 653 23.40 -6.29 39.41
N GLU A 654 24.16 -5.80 38.43
CA GLU A 654 24.66 -4.42 38.36
C GLU A 654 24.20 -3.66 37.11
N HIS A 655 23.29 -4.20 36.30
CA HIS A 655 22.78 -3.50 35.12
C HIS A 655 22.17 -2.15 35.49
N GLN A 656 22.91 -1.08 35.21
CA GLN A 656 22.55 0.27 35.62
C GLN A 656 21.62 0.90 34.59
N LEU A 657 20.42 1.29 35.03
CA LEU A 657 19.52 2.07 34.19
C LEU A 657 20.07 3.49 34.04
N LYS A 658 19.83 4.10 32.86
CA LYS A 658 20.03 5.55 32.73
C LYS A 658 19.09 6.25 33.71
N PHE A 659 19.63 7.22 34.46
CA PHE A 659 18.83 8.01 35.38
C PHE A 659 17.70 8.71 34.63
N LEU A 660 16.46 8.50 35.06
CA LEU A 660 15.27 9.12 34.49
C LEU A 660 14.95 10.40 35.26
N GLU A 661 15.01 11.52 34.56
CA GLU A 661 14.66 12.81 35.11
C GLU A 661 13.15 12.92 35.39
N PRO A 662 12.73 13.81 36.32
CA PRO A 662 11.31 14.05 36.57
C PRO A 662 10.58 14.46 35.29
N ARG A 663 9.42 13.83 35.04
CA ARG A 663 8.48 14.15 33.95
C ARG A 663 9.00 13.88 32.52
N VAL A 664 10.00 13.02 32.35
CA VAL A 664 10.42 12.54 31.02
C VAL A 664 9.39 11.56 30.47
N ASP A 665 8.75 11.92 29.35
CA ASP A 665 7.82 11.07 28.62
C ASP A 665 8.50 10.44 27.39
N PHE A 666 8.35 9.13 27.23
CA PHE A 666 8.90 8.36 26.09
C PHE A 666 8.00 8.53 24.87
N PHE A 667 6.69 8.46 25.07
CA PHE A 667 5.68 8.70 24.04
C PHE A 667 5.04 10.08 24.27
N LYS A 668 5.32 11.04 23.39
CA LYS A 668 4.93 12.44 23.62
C LYS A 668 3.51 12.73 23.15
N LYS A 669 2.85 13.68 23.82
CA LYS A 669 1.69 14.38 23.28
C LYS A 669 2.17 15.51 22.37
N HIS A 670 1.38 15.82 21.34
CA HIS A 670 1.67 16.98 20.51
C HIS A 670 1.48 18.28 21.34
N PRO A 671 2.31 19.34 21.18
CA PRO A 671 2.18 20.58 21.94
C PRO A 671 0.79 21.23 21.89
N SER A 672 0.09 21.14 20.76
CA SER A 672 -1.30 21.64 20.63
C SER A 672 -2.30 20.99 21.60
N GLN A 673 -1.96 19.83 22.16
CA GLN A 673 -2.81 19.07 23.08
C GLN A 673 -2.54 19.41 24.55
N LEU A 674 -1.52 20.24 24.83
CA LEU A 674 -1.12 20.66 26.18
C LEU A 674 -1.61 22.08 26.53
N ALA A 675 -1.93 22.89 25.52
CA ALA A 675 -2.27 24.31 25.65
C ALA A 675 -3.60 24.62 26.38
N GLY A 676 -4.31 23.62 26.89
CA GLY A 676 -5.52 23.79 27.72
C GLY A 676 -5.36 23.34 29.18
N SER A 677 -4.15 22.92 29.59
CA SER A 677 -3.89 22.36 30.93
C SER A 677 -3.10 23.28 31.87
N GLU A 678 -2.74 24.49 31.45
CA GLU A 678 -2.01 25.47 32.29
C GLU A 678 -2.89 26.53 32.95
N GLU A 679 -4.23 26.50 32.77
CA GLU A 679 -5.17 27.44 33.40
C GLU A 679 -6.08 26.84 34.49
N ASN A 680 -5.82 25.62 35.00
CA ASN A 680 -6.58 25.06 36.13
C ASN A 680 -5.72 24.48 37.25
#